data_AF-A0A8X6F8C7-F1
#
_entry.id   AF-A0A8X6F8C7-F1
#
_cell.length_a   1.000
_cell.length_b   1.000
_cell.length_c   1.000
_cell.angle_alpha   90.00
_cell.angle_beta   90.00
_cell.angle_gamma   90.00
#
_symmetry.space_group_name_H-M   'P 1'
#
loop_
_entity.id
_entity.type
_entity.pdbx_description
1 polymer ?
#
loop_
_entity_poly.entity_id
_entity_poly.type
_entity_poly.pdbx_seq_one_letter_code
_entity_poly.pdbx_strand_id
1 'polypeptide(L)'
;MDAILKQKKIVKGKLTRLVSKIDDLQNQANSESIIEVYEKDVNLIDTEVNNLNDNLLNIKLEWEELANDVQFVKDIKIPRFLLVDSDNLFHLFGFSDASEKAYAAAIYCRSVSDTGKINVQLIVAKTRVAPLKTVSLPRLELCGALLLVKLMDFTCKALNYPISQAQFYTDSTIVLSWIGSHASRWKTFVANRVAKIQTLSSATQWHHISGSANPADLATRGVSSSTLLTSIWLCGPKFLHETFPFQTDSSVPTLNDAMPEERYCTLQSIIVPNHLPDGSKICMTDLGCFEVTKDFFHPIYRPVNFLPQDRATIHTRFFLYMRSNPKEHHELHSNNPDEIKNSFIKPEHKTVFIIHGFFDSRFYGKWMEMMKDNLLLNNDYNVIIVDWSKGNGAPYTQATANCRVVGAEVAFMIKQLQIIKGVSPMNCHIIGHSLGAHIAGYAGERLNELGRISGLDPAHPYFQYMPPSVRLDPTDADFVDNIHTDSGSHKLLPLGMIQLAGHIDFFPNNGMSQPGCAKSVIHSIFLEGLIDASRRFIACNHQRAVDYFMYSINYKKALQVAYQCTSWHDYISGHCAECGKDGSKCAILGIQADQYKRFKNDTRSVKMYLTTSGSAPFWEYYYKVEVKLRKPKENFEDKKGSIILQLHGTSHDYNVQLTTKTGNLIHGATYTYLVRNVEELGKLLSVKFSWASSSWNFFKTHTLFLDYVTIKPMNIIDERKQEYKQKFCYESVEAIKSKKEYFLKECK
;
A
#
# COMPACT_ATOMS: atom_id res chain seq x y z
N MET A 1 22.73 -30.43 -5.70
CA MET A 1 21.83 -31.52 -5.24
C MET A 1 20.45 -31.42 -5.88
N ASP A 2 19.71 -30.32 -5.73
CA ASP A 2 18.36 -30.17 -6.33
C ASP A 2 18.31 -30.30 -7.86
N ALA A 3 19.32 -29.82 -8.60
CA ALA A 3 19.40 -30.01 -10.05
C ALA A 3 19.43 -31.50 -10.45
N ILE A 4 20.22 -32.31 -9.73
CA ILE A 4 20.36 -33.76 -9.94
C ILE A 4 19.06 -34.49 -9.56
N LEU A 5 18.40 -34.10 -8.46
CA LEU A 5 17.09 -34.63 -8.07
C LEU A 5 16.00 -34.27 -9.11
N LYS A 6 16.09 -33.08 -9.71
CA LYS A 6 15.18 -32.61 -10.76
C LYS A 6 15.41 -33.34 -12.09
N GLN A 7 16.67 -33.55 -12.49
CA GLN A 7 17.02 -34.41 -13.63
C GLN A 7 16.59 -35.86 -13.40
N LYS A 8 16.84 -36.46 -12.22
CA LYS A 8 16.32 -37.80 -11.88
C LYS A 8 14.79 -37.89 -11.98
N LYS A 9 14.05 -36.84 -11.57
CA LYS A 9 12.59 -36.77 -11.74
C LYS A 9 12.17 -36.68 -13.22
N ILE A 10 12.87 -35.89 -14.03
CA ILE A 10 12.60 -35.75 -15.47
C ILE A 10 12.92 -37.06 -16.21
N VAL A 11 14.07 -37.68 -15.94
CA VAL A 11 14.48 -38.97 -16.51
C VAL A 11 13.50 -40.07 -16.11
N LYS A 12 13.13 -40.17 -14.82
CA LYS A 12 12.10 -41.14 -14.37
C LYS A 12 10.76 -40.91 -15.07
N GLY A 13 10.32 -39.66 -15.22
CA GLY A 13 9.08 -39.33 -15.92
C GLY A 13 9.10 -39.62 -17.43
N LYS A 14 10.26 -39.45 -18.10
CA LYS A 14 10.48 -39.90 -19.47
C LYS A 14 10.43 -41.43 -19.55
N LEU A 15 11.17 -42.14 -18.69
CA LEU A 15 11.22 -43.62 -18.67
C LEU A 15 9.82 -44.23 -18.47
N THR A 16 9.03 -43.73 -17.53
CA THR A 16 7.67 -44.25 -17.28
C THR A 16 6.73 -44.06 -18.48
N ARG A 17 6.89 -42.96 -19.25
CA ARG A 17 6.16 -42.78 -20.51
C ARG A 17 6.66 -43.69 -21.62
N LEU A 18 7.97 -43.99 -21.66
CA LEU A 18 8.55 -44.91 -22.64
C LEU A 18 8.05 -46.34 -22.40
N VAL A 19 8.08 -46.82 -21.15
CA VAL A 19 7.57 -48.14 -20.74
C VAL A 19 6.07 -48.27 -21.06
N SER A 20 5.26 -47.26 -20.71
CA SER A 20 3.82 -47.25 -21.07
C SER A 20 3.58 -47.37 -22.57
N LYS A 21 4.39 -46.69 -23.41
CA LYS A 21 4.30 -46.84 -24.87
C LYS A 21 4.72 -48.23 -25.36
N ILE A 22 5.71 -48.84 -24.72
CA ILE A 22 6.17 -50.20 -25.08
C ILE A 22 5.08 -51.23 -24.74
N ASP A 23 4.44 -51.11 -23.57
CA ASP A 23 3.30 -51.95 -23.18
C ASP A 23 2.11 -51.77 -24.15
N ASP A 24 1.76 -50.54 -24.53
CA ASP A 24 0.69 -50.26 -25.50
C ASP A 24 0.99 -50.87 -26.90
N LEU A 25 2.25 -50.81 -27.35
CA LEU A 25 2.68 -51.34 -28.65
C LEU A 25 2.78 -52.87 -28.68
N GLN A 26 3.22 -53.52 -27.59
CA GLN A 26 3.24 -54.98 -27.49
C GLN A 26 1.84 -55.61 -27.59
N ASN A 27 0.80 -54.88 -27.18
CA ASN A 27 -0.60 -55.34 -27.26
C ASN A 27 -1.24 -55.20 -28.66
N GLN A 28 -0.56 -54.62 -29.65
CA GLN A 28 -1.11 -54.36 -31.00
C GLN A 28 -0.48 -55.22 -32.12
N ALA A 29 0.38 -56.18 -31.78
CA ALA A 29 1.18 -56.89 -32.78
C ALA A 29 0.37 -57.87 -33.66
N ASN A 30 0.31 -57.57 -34.96
CA ASN A 30 0.14 -58.56 -36.03
C ASN A 30 1.03 -58.20 -37.24
N SER A 31 1.78 -59.22 -37.70
CA SER A 31 2.73 -59.34 -38.83
C SER A 31 3.21 -58.13 -39.68
N GLU A 32 4.53 -58.16 -39.92
CA GLU A 32 5.29 -57.68 -41.12
C GLU A 32 5.53 -56.19 -41.37
N SER A 33 4.85 -55.24 -40.73
CA SER A 33 5.27 -53.81 -40.77
C SER A 33 6.32 -53.41 -39.71
N ILE A 34 6.81 -54.39 -38.95
CA ILE A 34 7.42 -54.18 -37.62
C ILE A 34 8.90 -53.79 -37.70
N ILE A 35 9.68 -54.33 -38.65
CA ILE A 35 11.16 -54.19 -38.63
C ILE A 35 11.61 -52.75 -38.91
N GLU A 36 11.09 -52.07 -39.95
CA GLU A 36 11.48 -50.68 -40.25
C GLU A 36 11.06 -49.68 -39.15
N VAL A 37 9.94 -49.95 -38.46
CA VAL A 37 9.51 -49.11 -37.32
C VAL A 37 10.43 -49.34 -36.12
N TYR A 38 10.75 -50.60 -35.80
CA TYR A 38 11.68 -50.93 -34.71
C TYR A 38 13.08 -50.38 -34.96
N GLU A 39 13.66 -50.52 -36.17
CA GLU A 39 15.00 -49.97 -36.45
C GLU A 39 15.04 -48.46 -36.32
N LYS A 40 13.98 -47.75 -36.74
CA LYS A 40 13.91 -46.29 -36.67
C LYS A 40 13.78 -45.79 -35.23
N ASP A 41 12.97 -46.46 -34.41
CA ASP A 41 12.80 -46.11 -33.00
C ASP A 41 14.02 -46.56 -32.14
N VAL A 42 14.66 -47.69 -32.45
CA VAL A 42 15.91 -48.12 -31.80
C VAL A 42 17.04 -47.14 -32.08
N ASN A 43 17.24 -46.71 -33.34
CA ASN A 43 18.24 -45.68 -33.65
C ASN A 43 17.95 -44.34 -32.94
N LEU A 44 16.68 -43.99 -32.74
CA LEU A 44 16.29 -42.80 -31.98
C LEU A 44 16.64 -42.95 -30.49
N ILE A 45 16.40 -44.14 -29.91
CA ILE A 45 16.73 -44.49 -28.53
C ILE A 45 18.25 -44.51 -28.32
N ASP A 46 19.02 -45.17 -29.18
CA ASP A 46 20.49 -45.17 -29.12
C ASP A 46 21.06 -43.76 -29.28
N THR A 47 20.44 -42.92 -30.10
CA THR A 47 20.81 -41.49 -30.20
C THR A 47 20.50 -40.73 -28.90
N GLU A 48 19.33 -40.92 -28.27
CA GLU A 48 19.04 -40.31 -26.95
C GLU A 48 19.95 -40.87 -25.84
N VAL A 49 20.29 -42.17 -25.87
CA VAL A 49 21.16 -42.85 -24.88
C VAL A 49 22.62 -42.42 -25.02
N ASN A 50 23.15 -42.33 -26.24
CA ASN A 50 24.50 -41.81 -26.48
C ASN A 50 24.61 -40.34 -26.09
N ASN A 51 23.63 -39.50 -26.46
CA ASN A 51 23.55 -38.12 -25.96
C ASN A 51 23.45 -38.07 -24.41
N LEU A 52 22.75 -39.00 -23.76
CA LEU A 52 22.72 -39.09 -22.29
C LEU A 52 24.07 -39.48 -21.69
N ASN A 53 24.80 -40.40 -22.32
CA ASN A 53 26.13 -40.84 -21.90
C ASN A 53 27.18 -39.72 -22.08
N ASP A 54 27.17 -39.04 -23.22
CA ASP A 54 28.07 -37.89 -23.49
C ASP A 54 27.78 -36.73 -22.52
N ASN A 55 26.50 -36.45 -22.24
CA ASN A 55 26.13 -35.48 -21.20
C ASN A 55 26.60 -35.93 -19.81
N LEU A 56 26.53 -37.22 -19.47
CA LEU A 56 27.06 -37.72 -18.19
C LEU A 56 28.59 -37.62 -18.12
N LEU A 57 29.29 -37.88 -19.22
CA LEU A 57 30.75 -37.78 -19.31
C LEU A 57 31.21 -36.32 -19.20
N ASN A 58 30.55 -35.40 -19.89
CA ASN A 58 30.81 -33.96 -19.77
C ASN A 58 30.54 -33.46 -18.34
N ILE A 59 29.41 -33.84 -17.72
CA ILE A 59 29.13 -33.51 -16.31
C ILE A 59 30.19 -34.10 -15.38
N LYS A 60 30.71 -35.31 -15.65
CA LYS A 60 31.79 -35.90 -14.87
C LYS A 60 33.08 -35.09 -15.01
N LEU A 61 33.47 -34.71 -16.22
CA LEU A 61 34.66 -33.89 -16.48
C LEU A 61 34.55 -32.50 -15.82
N GLU A 62 33.41 -31.82 -15.95
CA GLU A 62 33.13 -30.56 -15.23
C GLU A 62 33.26 -30.71 -13.69
N TRP A 63 32.84 -31.86 -13.14
CA TRP A 63 32.99 -32.16 -11.71
C TRP A 63 34.44 -32.45 -11.31
N GLU A 64 35.20 -33.15 -12.15
CA GLU A 64 36.62 -33.44 -11.89
C GLU A 64 37.47 -32.17 -12.00
N GLU A 65 37.21 -31.29 -12.98
CA GLU A 65 37.81 -29.95 -13.06
C GLU A 65 37.48 -29.10 -11.83
N LEU A 66 36.20 -29.03 -11.42
CA LEU A 66 35.79 -28.29 -10.23
C LEU A 66 36.44 -28.84 -8.95
N ALA A 67 36.51 -30.16 -8.79
CA ALA A 67 37.17 -30.79 -7.63
C ALA A 67 38.67 -30.47 -7.59
N ASN A 68 39.33 -30.48 -8.75
CA ASN A 68 40.75 -30.14 -8.90
C ASN A 68 41.04 -28.63 -8.76
N ASP A 69 40.05 -27.76 -8.90
CA ASP A 69 40.19 -26.32 -8.65
C ASP A 69 39.91 -25.94 -7.17
N VAL A 70 38.92 -26.58 -6.54
CA VAL A 70 38.52 -26.30 -5.15
C VAL A 70 39.67 -26.46 -4.13
N GLN A 71 40.67 -27.29 -4.41
CA GLN A 71 41.86 -27.42 -3.57
C GLN A 71 42.70 -26.13 -3.41
N PHE A 72 42.56 -25.14 -4.30
CA PHE A 72 43.22 -23.83 -4.19
C PHE A 72 42.42 -22.82 -3.33
N VAL A 73 41.18 -23.13 -2.96
CA VAL A 73 40.34 -22.25 -2.09
C VAL A 73 41.00 -22.00 -0.73
N LYS A 74 41.80 -22.95 -0.22
CA LYS A 74 42.56 -22.83 1.04
C LYS A 74 43.57 -21.68 1.04
N ASP A 75 44.01 -21.24 -0.13
CA ASP A 75 45.04 -20.21 -0.30
C ASP A 75 44.44 -18.80 -0.34
N ILE A 76 43.11 -18.69 -0.46
CA ILE A 76 42.35 -17.43 -0.43
C ILE A 76 42.33 -16.87 1.00
N LYS A 77 42.91 -15.68 1.19
CA LYS A 77 42.90 -14.95 2.46
C LYS A 77 42.13 -13.64 2.30
N ILE A 78 41.14 -13.42 3.15
CA ILE A 78 40.34 -12.18 3.21
C ILE A 78 40.75 -11.42 4.48
N PRO A 79 41.46 -10.27 4.36
CA PRO A 79 41.73 -9.39 5.48
C PRO A 79 40.41 -8.90 6.11
N ARG A 80 40.36 -8.84 7.45
CA ARG A 80 39.17 -8.33 8.18
C ARG A 80 39.31 -6.89 8.66
N PHE A 81 40.52 -6.32 8.59
CA PHE A 81 40.81 -4.99 9.10
C PHE A 81 40.73 -3.96 7.97
N LEU A 82 39.67 -3.15 8.00
CA LEU A 82 39.33 -2.19 6.95
C LEU A 82 40.06 -0.85 7.06
N LEU A 83 40.53 -0.48 8.26
CA LEU A 83 41.17 0.81 8.54
C LEU A 83 42.61 0.86 8.01
N VAL A 84 43.12 2.07 7.76
CA VAL A 84 44.57 2.31 7.57
C VAL A 84 45.19 2.71 8.91
N ASP A 85 44.67 3.80 9.50
CA ASP A 85 45.10 4.36 10.79
C ASP A 85 43.87 4.62 11.71
N SER A 86 43.94 5.48 12.73
CA SER A 86 42.80 5.77 13.64
C SER A 86 41.69 6.57 12.96
N ASP A 87 42.07 7.58 12.19
CA ASP A 87 41.19 8.54 11.54
C ASP A 87 41.29 8.34 10.03
N ASN A 88 40.18 7.94 9.39
CA ASN A 88 40.16 7.69 7.95
C ASN A 88 38.86 8.18 7.33
N LEU A 89 38.95 8.68 6.09
CA LEU A 89 37.79 8.85 5.22
C LEU A 89 37.36 7.50 4.64
N PHE A 90 36.08 7.15 4.81
CA PHE A 90 35.50 5.90 4.31
C PHE A 90 34.63 6.13 3.08
N HIS A 91 35.03 5.55 1.96
CA HIS A 91 34.27 5.54 0.71
C HIS A 91 33.87 4.11 0.35
N LEU A 92 32.63 3.91 -0.12
CA LEU A 92 32.11 2.62 -0.56
C LEU A 92 31.90 2.60 -2.08
N PHE A 93 32.46 1.57 -2.73
CA PHE A 93 32.42 1.40 -4.17
C PHE A 93 31.69 0.11 -4.53
N GLY A 94 30.53 0.26 -5.14
CA GLY A 94 29.67 -0.84 -5.54
C GLY A 94 29.77 -1.16 -7.03
N PHE A 95 29.87 -2.43 -7.38
CA PHE A 95 29.96 -2.92 -8.76
C PHE A 95 28.88 -3.97 -9.00
N SER A 96 28.21 -3.92 -10.16
CA SER A 96 27.21 -4.92 -10.57
C SER A 96 27.38 -5.36 -12.01
N ASP A 97 27.02 -6.61 -12.26
CA ASP A 97 27.01 -7.23 -13.59
C ASP A 97 25.91 -8.31 -13.69
N ALA A 98 25.61 -8.77 -14.91
CA ALA A 98 24.88 -9.99 -15.17
C ALA A 98 25.35 -10.77 -16.42
N SER A 99 25.25 -12.09 -16.33
CA SER A 99 25.32 -13.04 -17.44
C SER A 99 24.00 -13.82 -17.56
N GLU A 100 23.86 -14.62 -18.61
CA GLU A 100 22.74 -15.57 -18.75
C GLU A 100 22.72 -16.65 -17.65
N LYS A 101 23.83 -16.87 -16.93
CA LYS A 101 23.93 -17.84 -15.83
C LYS A 101 23.60 -17.23 -14.47
N ALA A 102 24.04 -16.00 -14.20
CA ALA A 102 23.89 -15.35 -12.89
C ALA A 102 24.02 -13.82 -12.97
N TYR A 103 23.47 -13.11 -11.98
CA TYR A 103 23.72 -11.67 -11.77
C TYR A 103 24.30 -11.44 -10.37
N ALA A 104 25.22 -10.48 -10.27
CA ALA A 104 26.05 -10.29 -9.07
C ALA A 104 26.22 -8.82 -8.68
N ALA A 105 26.61 -8.62 -7.42
CA ALA A 105 27.01 -7.34 -6.87
C ALA A 105 28.19 -7.53 -5.91
N ALA A 106 29.17 -6.63 -5.95
CA ALA A 106 30.33 -6.60 -5.05
C ALA A 106 30.53 -5.17 -4.50
N ILE A 107 30.92 -5.05 -3.22
CA ILE A 107 31.13 -3.75 -2.55
C ILE A 107 32.49 -3.73 -1.87
N TYR A 108 33.28 -2.72 -2.22
CA TYR A 108 34.62 -2.47 -1.69
C TYR A 108 34.61 -1.29 -0.73
N CYS A 109 35.34 -1.43 0.38
CA CYS A 109 35.76 -0.32 1.22
C CYS A 109 36.98 0.31 0.59
N ARG A 110 37.06 1.64 0.58
CA ARG A 110 38.30 2.40 0.41
C ARG A 110 38.45 3.31 1.62
N SER A 111 39.46 3.04 2.44
CA SER A 111 39.86 3.88 3.57
C SER A 111 41.08 4.70 3.19
N VAL A 112 41.09 5.97 3.58
CA VAL A 112 42.22 6.89 3.37
C VAL A 112 42.58 7.55 4.69
N SER A 113 43.83 7.41 5.11
CA SER A 113 44.37 8.13 6.29
C SER A 113 44.68 9.59 5.96
N ASP A 114 44.86 10.42 7.00
CA ASP A 114 45.31 11.82 6.86
C ASP A 114 46.67 11.97 6.16
N THR A 115 47.50 10.92 6.17
CA THR A 115 48.79 10.88 5.44
C THR A 115 48.64 10.52 3.95
N GLY A 116 47.41 10.31 3.47
CA GLY A 116 47.11 9.96 2.08
C GLY A 116 47.31 8.48 1.74
N LYS A 117 47.66 7.63 2.71
CA LYS A 117 47.79 6.17 2.52
C LYS A 117 46.40 5.54 2.33
N ILE A 118 46.25 4.73 1.28
CA ILE A 118 44.99 4.12 0.84
C ILE A 118 45.00 2.61 1.12
N ASN A 119 43.86 2.06 1.53
CA ASN A 119 43.59 0.62 1.59
C ASN A 119 42.23 0.32 0.93
N VAL A 120 42.18 -0.68 0.06
CA VAL A 120 40.96 -1.11 -0.64
C VAL A 120 40.72 -2.59 -0.38
N GLN A 121 39.51 -2.94 0.10
CA GLN A 121 39.17 -4.32 0.46
C GLN A 121 37.70 -4.64 0.12
N LEU A 122 37.44 -5.85 -0.39
CA LEU A 122 36.10 -6.38 -0.58
C LEU A 122 35.40 -6.58 0.78
N ILE A 123 34.29 -5.88 1.02
CA ILE A 123 33.48 -6.03 2.26
C ILE A 123 32.47 -7.16 2.09
N VAL A 124 31.72 -7.13 0.99
CA VAL A 124 30.61 -8.06 0.75
C VAL A 124 30.35 -8.21 -0.74
N ALA A 125 30.05 -9.43 -1.14
CA ALA A 125 29.53 -9.74 -2.47
C ALA A 125 28.26 -10.60 -2.37
N LYS A 126 27.44 -10.58 -3.43
CA LYS A 126 26.22 -11.35 -3.51
C LYS A 126 25.90 -11.72 -4.96
N THR A 127 25.83 -13.02 -5.23
CA THR A 127 25.46 -13.57 -6.53
C THR A 127 24.08 -14.23 -6.47
N ARG A 128 23.36 -14.23 -7.59
CA ARG A 128 22.08 -14.93 -7.77
C ARG A 128 22.03 -15.60 -9.13
N VAL A 129 21.63 -16.88 -9.15
CA VAL A 129 21.39 -17.62 -10.39
C VAL A 129 20.28 -16.95 -11.21
N ALA A 130 20.46 -16.90 -12.53
CA ALA A 130 19.47 -16.36 -13.44
C ALA A 130 18.17 -17.19 -13.42
N PRO A 131 16.98 -16.58 -13.64
CA PRO A 131 15.72 -17.32 -13.65
C PRO A 131 15.65 -18.35 -14.78
N LEU A 132 15.06 -19.53 -14.50
CA LEU A 132 14.81 -20.58 -15.51
C LEU A 132 13.82 -20.17 -16.62
N LYS A 133 13.08 -19.08 -16.44
CA LYS A 133 12.30 -18.45 -17.53
C LYS A 133 13.20 -17.42 -18.20
N THR A 134 13.33 -17.49 -19.52
CA THR A 134 14.17 -16.59 -20.31
C THR A 134 13.85 -15.11 -20.00
N VAL A 135 14.90 -14.36 -19.64
CA VAL A 135 14.88 -12.92 -19.40
C VAL A 135 16.04 -12.34 -20.19
N SER A 136 15.85 -11.21 -20.89
CA SER A 136 16.91 -10.60 -21.69
C SER A 136 18.08 -10.12 -20.83
N LEU A 137 19.29 -10.12 -21.40
CA LEU A 137 20.51 -9.73 -20.70
C LEU A 137 20.40 -8.33 -20.03
N PRO A 138 19.91 -7.26 -20.70
CA PRO A 138 19.71 -5.97 -20.03
C PRO A 138 18.78 -6.01 -18.82
N ARG A 139 17.75 -6.86 -18.85
CA ARG A 139 16.85 -7.07 -17.72
C ARG A 139 17.52 -7.81 -16.56
N LEU A 140 18.53 -8.64 -16.82
CA LEU A 140 19.36 -9.28 -15.80
C LEU A 140 20.40 -8.31 -15.24
N GLU A 141 21.05 -7.49 -16.07
CA GLU A 141 21.97 -6.42 -15.66
C GLU A 141 21.27 -5.46 -14.69
N LEU A 142 20.03 -5.06 -15.00
CA LEU A 142 19.18 -4.24 -14.12
C LEU A 142 18.79 -4.97 -12.80
N CYS A 143 18.78 -6.31 -12.80
CA CYS A 143 18.65 -7.08 -11.56
C CYS A 143 19.94 -7.06 -10.73
N GLY A 144 21.12 -7.06 -11.37
CA GLY A 144 22.42 -6.82 -10.75
C GLY A 144 22.47 -5.44 -10.09
N ALA A 145 22.13 -4.37 -10.83
CA ALA A 145 22.05 -3.00 -10.31
C ALA A 145 21.08 -2.88 -9.11
N LEU A 146 19.90 -3.51 -9.18
CA LEU A 146 18.95 -3.53 -8.06
C LEU A 146 19.43 -4.37 -6.86
N LEU A 147 20.23 -5.42 -7.10
CA LEU A 147 20.87 -6.19 -6.04
C LEU A 147 21.93 -5.36 -5.33
N LEU A 148 22.70 -4.58 -6.08
CA LEU A 148 23.78 -3.74 -5.58
C LEU A 148 23.29 -2.64 -4.64
N VAL A 149 22.29 -1.83 -5.02
CA VAL A 149 21.79 -0.76 -4.13
C VAL A 149 21.21 -1.29 -2.83
N LYS A 150 20.59 -2.48 -2.86
CA LYS A 150 20.08 -3.13 -1.64
C LYS A 150 21.20 -3.67 -0.77
N LEU A 151 22.29 -4.14 -1.39
CA LEU A 151 23.48 -4.57 -0.67
C LEU A 151 24.20 -3.36 -0.05
N MET A 152 24.28 -2.23 -0.76
CA MET A 152 24.88 -1.00 -0.26
C MET A 152 24.10 -0.40 0.92
N ASP A 153 22.77 -0.28 0.80
CA ASP A 153 21.88 0.17 1.89
C ASP A 153 22.02 -0.71 3.14
N PHE A 154 22.19 -2.02 2.97
CA PHE A 154 22.49 -2.94 4.07
C PHE A 154 23.90 -2.72 4.65
N THR A 155 24.93 -2.61 3.82
CA THR A 155 26.33 -2.42 4.24
C THR A 155 26.51 -1.12 5.02
N CYS A 156 25.95 0.00 4.55
CA CYS A 156 26.01 1.29 5.26
C CYS A 156 25.41 1.19 6.67
N LYS A 157 24.31 0.45 6.84
CA LYS A 157 23.67 0.22 8.15
C LYS A 157 24.45 -0.74 9.03
N ALA A 158 25.09 -1.75 8.45
CA ALA A 158 25.84 -2.77 9.17
C ALA A 158 27.20 -2.29 9.67
N LEU A 159 27.88 -1.41 8.92
CA LEU A 159 29.22 -0.91 9.29
C LEU A 159 29.19 0.07 10.47
N ASN A 160 28.08 0.79 10.69
CA ASN A 160 27.90 1.76 11.78
C ASN A 160 29.07 2.76 11.95
N TYR A 161 29.68 3.17 10.83
CA TYR A 161 30.79 4.11 10.74
C TYR A 161 30.44 5.22 9.73
N PRO A 162 30.88 6.48 9.92
CA PRO A 162 30.60 7.56 8.96
C PRO A 162 31.14 7.26 7.55
N ILE A 163 30.24 7.03 6.59
CA ILE A 163 30.58 6.85 5.18
C ILE A 163 30.51 8.22 4.48
N SER A 164 31.63 8.71 3.97
CA SER A 164 31.73 10.01 3.30
C SER A 164 31.19 9.98 1.87
N GLN A 165 31.29 8.85 1.18
CA GLN A 165 30.78 8.69 -0.19
C GLN A 165 30.37 7.24 -0.50
N ALA A 166 29.32 7.06 -1.30
CA ALA A 166 28.96 5.78 -1.90
C ALA A 166 28.73 5.97 -3.42
N GLN A 167 29.42 5.17 -4.24
CA GLN A 167 29.33 5.19 -5.71
C GLN A 167 28.97 3.80 -6.26
N PHE A 168 28.34 3.78 -7.43
CA PHE A 168 27.82 2.58 -8.09
C PHE A 168 28.34 2.49 -9.52
N TYR A 169 28.74 1.30 -9.96
CA TYR A 169 29.36 1.04 -11.26
C TYR A 169 28.72 -0.15 -11.96
N THR A 170 28.50 0.01 -13.26
CA THR A 170 28.10 -1.06 -14.19
C THR A 170 28.62 -0.73 -15.60
N ASP A 171 28.92 -1.75 -16.37
CA ASP A 171 29.28 -1.73 -17.79
C ASP A 171 28.07 -1.61 -18.73
N SER A 172 26.85 -1.84 -18.23
CA SER A 172 25.65 -1.68 -19.03
C SER A 172 25.24 -0.21 -19.17
N THR A 173 25.62 0.39 -20.30
CA THR A 173 25.15 1.73 -20.72
C THR A 173 23.63 1.79 -20.88
N ILE A 174 22.97 0.68 -21.21
CA ILE A 174 21.51 0.55 -21.23
C ILE A 174 20.95 0.71 -19.81
N VAL A 175 21.51 0.01 -18.82
CA VAL A 175 21.07 0.13 -17.41
C VAL A 175 21.36 1.52 -16.85
N LEU A 176 22.50 2.12 -17.16
CA LEU A 176 22.80 3.52 -16.77
C LEU A 176 21.78 4.50 -17.37
N SER A 177 21.45 4.36 -18.65
CA SER A 177 20.45 5.21 -19.32
C SER A 177 19.04 4.99 -18.77
N TRP A 178 18.71 3.75 -18.40
CA TRP A 178 17.48 3.41 -17.68
C TRP A 178 17.41 4.02 -16.28
N ILE A 179 18.51 4.00 -15.52
CA ILE A 179 18.62 4.61 -14.17
C ILE A 179 18.66 6.15 -14.23
N GLY A 180 19.24 6.72 -15.29
CA GLY A 180 19.31 8.16 -15.51
C GLY A 180 18.00 8.80 -15.96
N SER A 181 17.08 8.03 -16.58
CA SER A 181 15.75 8.53 -16.96
C SER A 181 14.69 8.23 -15.91
N HIS A 182 13.59 8.99 -15.91
CA HIS A 182 12.45 8.72 -15.03
C HIS A 182 11.84 7.33 -15.30
N ALA A 183 11.50 6.60 -14.24
CA ALA A 183 11.02 5.23 -14.32
C ALA A 183 9.76 5.03 -15.20
N SER A 184 8.92 6.06 -15.37
CA SER A 184 7.70 5.99 -16.18
C SER A 184 7.96 5.76 -17.67
N ARG A 185 9.14 6.17 -18.17
CA ARG A 185 9.60 6.00 -19.57
C ARG A 185 9.66 4.54 -20.00
N TRP A 186 9.77 3.61 -19.05
CA TRP A 186 10.06 2.20 -19.30
C TRP A 186 8.83 1.29 -19.15
N LYS A 187 8.86 0.14 -19.84
CA LYS A 187 7.91 -0.96 -19.66
C LYS A 187 8.06 -1.57 -18.27
N THR A 188 6.97 -2.18 -17.78
CA THR A 188 6.74 -2.51 -16.36
C THR A 188 7.87 -3.26 -15.65
N PHE A 189 8.59 -4.17 -16.33
CA PHE A 189 9.71 -4.89 -15.72
C PHE A 189 10.87 -3.97 -15.32
N VAL A 190 11.22 -3.04 -16.22
CA VAL A 190 12.33 -2.10 -16.08
C VAL A 190 11.93 -0.97 -15.15
N ALA A 191 10.77 -0.36 -15.40
CA ALA A 191 10.21 0.73 -14.59
C ALA A 191 10.19 0.40 -13.09
N ASN A 192 9.69 -0.78 -12.71
CA ASN A 192 9.61 -1.21 -11.32
C ASN A 192 10.99 -1.38 -10.64
N ARG A 193 12.06 -1.63 -11.40
CA ARG A 193 13.42 -1.79 -10.87
C ARG A 193 14.17 -0.47 -10.84
N VAL A 194 14.08 0.32 -11.91
CA VAL A 194 14.60 1.69 -12.00
C VAL A 194 14.05 2.54 -10.86
N ALA A 195 12.73 2.54 -10.65
CA ALA A 195 12.11 3.25 -9.53
C ALA A 195 12.71 2.82 -8.18
N LYS A 196 12.94 1.52 -7.96
CA LYS A 196 13.50 1.04 -6.69
C LYS A 196 14.98 1.39 -6.52
N ILE A 197 15.74 1.44 -7.62
CA ILE A 197 17.13 1.94 -7.64
C ILE A 197 17.16 3.43 -7.28
N GLN A 198 16.31 4.25 -7.93
CA GLN A 198 16.18 5.69 -7.68
C GLN A 198 15.71 6.02 -6.24
N THR A 199 14.97 5.13 -5.56
CA THR A 199 14.67 5.31 -4.11
C THR A 199 15.83 5.02 -3.15
N LEU A 200 16.94 4.44 -3.62
CA LEU A 200 18.08 4.01 -2.80
C LEU A 200 19.42 4.64 -3.23
N SER A 201 19.43 5.35 -4.37
CA SER A 201 20.61 5.97 -4.96
C SER A 201 20.18 7.09 -5.92
N SER A 202 20.95 8.18 -5.99
CA SER A 202 20.81 9.19 -7.04
C SER A 202 21.44 8.68 -8.34
N ALA A 203 20.86 9.03 -9.49
CA ALA A 203 21.47 8.77 -10.80
C ALA A 203 22.90 9.35 -10.92
N THR A 204 23.20 10.45 -10.23
CA THR A 204 24.54 11.07 -10.20
C THR A 204 25.62 10.25 -9.48
N GLN A 205 25.22 9.19 -8.76
CA GLN A 205 26.14 8.25 -8.10
C GLN A 205 26.46 7.03 -8.96
N TRP A 206 25.86 6.92 -10.16
CA TRP A 206 26.05 5.81 -11.08
C TRP A 206 27.03 6.19 -12.19
N HIS A 207 28.00 5.31 -12.41
CA HIS A 207 29.09 5.52 -13.36
C HIS A 207 29.28 4.30 -14.26
N HIS A 208 29.77 4.54 -15.46
CA HIS A 208 30.19 3.48 -16.37
C HIS A 208 31.56 2.92 -15.95
N ILE A 209 31.78 1.64 -16.22
CA ILE A 209 33.09 0.98 -16.14
C ILE A 209 33.20 -0.02 -17.30
N SER A 210 34.39 -0.27 -17.84
CA SER A 210 34.55 -1.36 -18.81
C SER A 210 34.35 -2.72 -18.13
N GLY A 211 33.73 -3.69 -18.80
CA GLY A 211 33.55 -5.04 -18.23
C GLY A 211 34.86 -5.71 -17.80
N SER A 212 35.96 -5.43 -18.52
CA SER A 212 37.33 -5.85 -18.15
C SER A 212 37.85 -5.28 -16.83
N ALA A 213 37.29 -4.17 -16.36
CA ALA A 213 37.60 -3.54 -15.07
C ALA A 213 36.46 -3.73 -14.04
N ASN A 214 35.35 -4.36 -14.43
CA ASN A 214 34.20 -4.64 -13.57
C ASN A 214 34.44 -5.94 -12.77
N PRO A 215 34.72 -5.89 -11.46
CA PRO A 215 34.99 -7.11 -10.70
C PRO A 215 33.76 -8.01 -10.60
N ALA A 216 32.55 -7.49 -10.78
CA ALA A 216 31.32 -8.28 -10.72
C ALA A 216 31.22 -9.35 -11.82
N ASP A 217 31.86 -9.15 -12.98
CA ASP A 217 31.88 -10.08 -14.12
C ASP A 217 32.42 -11.48 -13.75
N LEU A 218 33.46 -11.51 -12.91
CA LEU A 218 34.04 -12.75 -12.36
C LEU A 218 33.01 -13.59 -11.60
N ALA A 219 32.03 -12.94 -10.95
CA ALA A 219 30.98 -13.57 -10.16
C ALA A 219 29.72 -13.92 -10.96
N THR A 220 29.59 -13.47 -12.20
CA THR A 220 28.46 -13.81 -13.10
C THR A 220 28.85 -14.87 -14.12
N ARG A 221 30.09 -14.87 -14.60
CA ARG A 221 30.62 -15.87 -15.54
C ARG A 221 31.22 -17.09 -14.85
N GLY A 222 31.75 -16.89 -13.64
CA GLY A 222 32.55 -17.87 -12.91
C GLY A 222 34.04 -17.74 -13.25
N VAL A 223 34.89 -18.10 -12.30
CA VAL A 223 36.35 -18.01 -12.40
C VAL A 223 36.96 -19.15 -11.57
N SER A 224 38.09 -19.69 -12.00
CA SER A 224 38.83 -20.69 -11.24
C SER A 224 39.43 -20.08 -9.96
N SER A 225 39.58 -20.88 -8.92
CA SER A 225 40.18 -20.51 -7.63
C SER A 225 41.63 -20.02 -7.81
N SER A 226 42.36 -20.63 -8.76
CA SER A 226 43.70 -20.19 -9.16
C SER A 226 43.73 -18.80 -9.81
N THR A 227 42.80 -18.48 -10.71
CA THR A 227 42.69 -17.16 -11.35
C THR A 227 42.09 -16.11 -10.40
N LEU A 228 41.22 -16.52 -9.48
CA LEU A 228 40.60 -15.62 -8.50
C LEU A 228 41.66 -14.92 -7.63
N LEU A 229 42.72 -15.65 -7.23
CA LEU A 229 43.82 -15.14 -6.41
C LEU A 229 44.64 -14.02 -7.08
N THR A 230 44.74 -14.01 -8.41
CA THR A 230 45.48 -12.99 -9.18
C THR A 230 44.57 -11.93 -9.82
N SER A 231 43.25 -12.07 -9.64
CA SER A 231 42.24 -11.18 -10.21
C SER A 231 42.00 -9.91 -9.39
N ILE A 232 41.25 -8.96 -9.98
CA ILE A 232 40.74 -7.76 -9.30
C ILE A 232 39.68 -8.05 -8.22
N TRP A 233 39.23 -9.30 -8.04
CA TRP A 233 38.12 -9.64 -7.14
C TRP A 233 38.36 -9.26 -5.68
N LEU A 234 39.56 -9.54 -5.14
CA LEU A 234 39.84 -9.32 -3.71
C LEU A 234 40.25 -7.86 -3.41
N CYS A 235 40.97 -7.23 -4.34
CA CYS A 235 41.59 -5.91 -4.14
C CYS A 235 40.83 -4.75 -4.81
N GLY A 236 39.82 -5.05 -5.63
CA GLY A 236 39.08 -4.08 -6.44
C GLY A 236 39.88 -3.56 -7.65
N PRO A 237 39.25 -2.74 -8.50
CA PRO A 237 39.91 -2.15 -9.67
C PRO A 237 41.03 -1.17 -9.31
N LYS A 238 42.03 -1.04 -10.19
CA LYS A 238 43.24 -0.23 -9.97
C LYS A 238 42.94 1.22 -9.56
N PHE A 239 41.96 1.87 -10.19
CA PHE A 239 41.62 3.27 -9.91
C PHE A 239 41.19 3.54 -8.46
N LEU A 240 40.73 2.51 -7.71
CA LEU A 240 40.41 2.67 -6.29
C LEU A 240 41.66 2.90 -5.43
N HIS A 241 42.85 2.55 -5.92
CA HIS A 241 44.13 2.75 -5.24
C HIS A 241 44.78 4.10 -5.59
N GLU A 242 44.16 4.89 -6.46
CA GLU A 242 44.65 6.20 -6.91
C GLU A 242 44.07 7.35 -6.05
N THR A 243 44.62 8.55 -6.20
CA THR A 243 44.18 9.77 -5.50
C THR A 243 42.94 10.39 -6.16
N PHE A 244 42.12 11.11 -5.38
CA PHE A 244 40.85 11.69 -5.83
C PHE A 244 41.06 13.12 -6.39
N PRO A 245 40.32 13.57 -7.41
CA PRO A 245 39.25 12.88 -8.16
C PRO A 245 39.77 11.89 -9.20
N PHE A 246 39.07 10.78 -9.37
CA PHE A 246 39.39 9.76 -10.37
C PHE A 246 39.18 10.29 -11.79
N GLN A 247 40.12 10.05 -12.70
CA GLN A 247 39.86 10.17 -14.14
C GLN A 247 38.91 9.04 -14.54
N THR A 248 37.62 9.37 -14.68
CA THR A 248 36.62 8.48 -15.28
C THR A 248 36.20 9.08 -16.62
N ASP A 249 36.20 8.26 -17.67
CA ASP A 249 35.67 8.65 -18.98
C ASP A 249 34.20 9.05 -18.81
N SER A 250 33.97 10.36 -18.76
CA SER A 250 32.69 10.96 -18.39
C SER A 250 31.73 11.07 -19.59
N SER A 251 31.97 10.28 -20.64
CA SER A 251 31.14 10.16 -21.82
C SER A 251 29.90 9.29 -21.52
N VAL A 252 28.90 9.90 -20.88
CA VAL A 252 27.53 9.38 -20.94
C VAL A 252 27.15 9.34 -22.44
N PRO A 253 26.85 8.17 -23.02
CA PRO A 253 26.54 8.10 -24.44
C PRO A 253 25.26 8.89 -24.75
N THR A 254 25.35 9.88 -25.63
CA THR A 254 24.17 10.52 -26.24
C THR A 254 23.51 9.53 -27.19
N LEU A 255 22.67 8.65 -26.63
CA LEU A 255 21.85 7.71 -27.38
C LEU A 255 20.70 8.45 -28.07
N ASN A 256 20.86 8.68 -29.37
CA ASN A 256 19.83 9.25 -30.25
C ASN A 256 18.84 8.20 -30.79
N ASP A 257 19.02 6.93 -30.42
CA ASP A 257 18.18 5.80 -30.84
C ASP A 257 17.10 5.44 -29.81
N ALA A 258 15.99 4.87 -30.29
CA ALA A 258 14.88 4.41 -29.45
C ALA A 258 15.36 3.33 -28.46
N MET A 259 15.12 3.53 -27.15
CA MET A 259 15.70 2.66 -26.14
C MET A 259 14.93 1.33 -25.99
N PRO A 260 15.63 0.20 -25.72
CA PRO A 260 14.97 -1.04 -25.36
C PRO A 260 14.05 -0.85 -24.15
N GLU A 261 12.90 -1.53 -24.18
CA GLU A 261 11.86 -1.42 -23.15
C GLU A 261 11.26 0.00 -22.97
N GLU A 262 11.53 0.96 -23.85
CA GLU A 262 10.83 2.24 -23.86
C GLU A 262 9.33 2.06 -24.13
N ARG A 263 8.48 2.79 -23.40
CA ARG A 263 7.06 2.91 -23.73
C ARG A 263 6.95 3.84 -24.92
N TYR A 264 6.56 3.31 -26.08
CA TYR A 264 6.17 4.13 -27.22
C TYR A 264 4.92 4.94 -26.84
N CYS A 265 5.14 6.19 -26.44
CA CYS A 265 4.09 7.17 -26.41
C CYS A 265 3.76 7.49 -27.87
N THR A 266 2.58 7.07 -28.34
CA THR A 266 2.11 7.45 -29.67
C THR A 266 1.80 8.94 -29.62
N LEU A 267 2.80 9.77 -29.94
CA LEU A 267 2.64 11.20 -30.16
C LEU A 267 1.79 11.40 -31.41
N GLN A 268 0.47 11.24 -31.28
CA GLN A 268 -0.40 12.26 -31.84
C GLN A 268 0.06 13.58 -31.23
N SER A 269 0.38 14.54 -32.09
CA SER A 269 0.80 15.86 -31.69
C SER A 269 -0.28 16.48 -30.82
N ILE A 270 -0.03 16.51 -29.50
CA ILE A 270 -0.72 17.44 -28.61
C ILE A 270 -0.17 18.83 -28.96
N ILE A 271 -0.73 19.39 -30.04
CA ILE A 271 -1.13 20.78 -30.01
C ILE A 271 -1.88 20.91 -28.70
N VAL A 272 -1.32 21.63 -27.72
CA VAL A 272 -2.09 22.04 -26.54
C VAL A 272 -3.27 22.80 -27.11
N PRO A 273 -4.50 22.27 -27.08
CA PRO A 273 -5.62 23.04 -27.57
C PRO A 273 -5.71 24.23 -26.64
N ASN A 274 -5.85 25.43 -27.20
CA ASN A 274 -6.44 26.55 -26.48
C ASN A 274 -7.65 26.00 -25.70
N HIS A 275 -7.84 26.43 -24.44
CA HIS A 275 -8.91 25.96 -23.55
C HIS A 275 -10.16 25.60 -24.34
N LEU A 276 -10.64 24.35 -24.21
CA LEU A 276 -11.87 23.91 -24.88
C LEU A 276 -12.93 25.01 -24.72
N PRO A 277 -13.47 25.58 -25.82
CA PRO A 277 -14.43 26.66 -25.73
C PRO A 277 -15.59 26.29 -24.81
N ASP A 278 -16.03 27.22 -23.97
CA ASP A 278 -17.20 27.02 -23.10
C ASP A 278 -18.40 26.58 -23.95
N GLY A 279 -19.10 25.53 -23.50
CA GLY A 279 -20.15 24.87 -24.29
C GLY A 279 -19.68 23.77 -25.25
N SER A 280 -18.38 23.43 -25.29
CA SER A 280 -17.87 22.24 -26.00
C SER A 280 -18.54 20.98 -25.47
N LYS A 281 -19.17 20.18 -26.34
CA LYS A 281 -19.90 18.96 -25.95
C LYS A 281 -19.72 17.78 -26.88
N ILE A 282 -19.83 16.58 -26.31
CA ILE A 282 -19.99 15.30 -27.04
C ILE A 282 -21.30 14.65 -26.58
N CYS A 283 -22.05 14.04 -27.50
CA CYS A 283 -23.34 13.39 -27.19
C CYS A 283 -23.29 11.90 -27.52
N MET A 284 -23.91 11.08 -26.68
CA MET A 284 -24.00 9.63 -26.80
C MET A 284 -25.46 9.23 -26.62
N THR A 285 -26.02 8.45 -27.56
CA THR A 285 -27.48 8.25 -27.73
C THR A 285 -28.24 8.03 -26.41
N ASP A 286 -27.85 7.01 -25.63
CA ASP A 286 -28.58 6.60 -24.42
C ASP A 286 -28.15 7.38 -23.15
N LEU A 287 -27.01 8.07 -23.20
CA LEU A 287 -26.38 8.71 -22.04
C LEU A 287 -26.51 10.25 -22.05
N GLY A 288 -27.02 10.81 -23.15
CA GLY A 288 -27.15 12.25 -23.36
C GLY A 288 -25.84 12.94 -23.74
N CYS A 289 -25.76 14.25 -23.46
CA CYS A 289 -24.60 15.07 -23.80
C CYS A 289 -23.71 15.38 -22.58
N PHE A 290 -22.41 15.46 -22.84
CA PHE A 290 -21.35 15.79 -21.90
C PHE A 290 -20.69 17.10 -22.33
N GLU A 291 -21.16 18.20 -21.75
CA GLU A 291 -20.70 19.55 -22.03
C GLU A 291 -19.64 19.99 -21.01
N VAL A 292 -18.59 20.68 -21.43
CA VAL A 292 -17.65 21.37 -20.53
C VAL A 292 -18.21 22.77 -20.33
N THR A 293 -18.93 22.95 -19.22
CA THR A 293 -19.45 24.26 -18.78
C THR A 293 -18.42 24.98 -17.92
N LYS A 294 -18.60 26.29 -17.74
CA LYS A 294 -17.87 27.14 -16.78
C LYS A 294 -17.58 26.49 -15.41
N ASP A 295 -18.50 25.68 -14.87
CA ASP A 295 -18.36 25.05 -13.54
C ASP A 295 -17.17 24.09 -13.48
N PHE A 296 -16.82 23.47 -14.62
CA PHE A 296 -15.69 22.56 -14.74
C PHE A 296 -14.34 23.29 -14.79
N PHE A 297 -14.30 24.61 -14.90
CA PHE A 297 -13.04 25.37 -14.97
C PHE A 297 -12.70 26.04 -13.63
N HIS A 298 -11.49 25.77 -13.13
CA HIS A 298 -10.88 26.57 -12.06
C HIS A 298 -9.37 26.70 -12.31
N PRO A 299 -8.78 27.91 -12.29
CA PRO A 299 -7.38 28.15 -12.67
C PRO A 299 -6.30 27.51 -11.78
N ILE A 300 -6.70 26.71 -10.78
CA ILE A 300 -5.81 26.06 -9.79
C ILE A 300 -6.24 24.59 -9.65
N TYR A 301 -7.51 24.34 -9.29
CA TYR A 301 -7.98 23.00 -8.98
C TYR A 301 -8.36 22.17 -10.21
N ARG A 302 -8.76 22.81 -11.31
CA ARG A 302 -9.14 22.17 -12.58
C ARG A 302 -8.84 23.07 -13.81
N PRO A 303 -7.55 23.31 -14.12
CA PRO A 303 -7.15 24.26 -15.16
C PRO A 303 -7.28 23.70 -16.59
N VAL A 304 -7.18 22.39 -16.77
CA VAL A 304 -7.31 21.73 -18.08
C VAL A 304 -8.56 20.85 -18.05
N ASN A 305 -9.39 20.94 -19.09
CA ASN A 305 -10.54 20.07 -19.26
C ASN A 305 -10.47 19.34 -20.59
N PHE A 306 -10.98 18.11 -20.60
CA PHE A 306 -11.14 17.28 -21.79
C PHE A 306 -12.61 16.87 -21.89
N LEU A 307 -13.08 16.63 -23.12
CA LEU A 307 -14.29 15.86 -23.33
C LEU A 307 -14.03 14.40 -22.91
N PRO A 308 -15.04 13.70 -22.36
CA PRO A 308 -14.88 12.27 -22.09
C PRO A 308 -14.68 11.49 -23.40
N GLN A 309 -13.94 10.38 -23.30
CA GLN A 309 -13.86 9.39 -24.37
C GLN A 309 -15.21 8.68 -24.56
N ASP A 310 -15.37 8.02 -25.71
CA ASP A 310 -16.59 7.29 -26.04
C ASP A 310 -16.77 6.00 -25.20
N ARG A 311 -17.98 5.43 -25.26
CA ARG A 311 -18.38 4.22 -24.52
C ARG A 311 -17.50 2.99 -24.84
N ALA A 312 -17.08 2.81 -26.09
CA ALA A 312 -16.27 1.67 -26.50
C ALA A 312 -14.80 1.81 -26.06
N THR A 313 -14.28 3.04 -26.02
CA THR A 313 -12.95 3.34 -25.46
C THR A 313 -12.92 3.16 -23.93
N ILE A 314 -13.93 3.69 -23.21
CA ILE A 314 -14.01 3.59 -21.74
C ILE A 314 -14.34 2.15 -21.30
N HIS A 315 -15.15 1.44 -22.09
CA HIS A 315 -15.55 0.05 -21.90
C HIS A 315 -15.99 -0.28 -20.47
N THR A 316 -17.02 0.42 -20.00
CA THR A 316 -17.65 0.17 -18.69
C THR A 316 -18.35 -1.19 -18.70
N ARG A 317 -18.03 -2.06 -17.74
CA ARG A 317 -18.57 -3.42 -17.62
C ARG A 317 -19.21 -3.61 -16.24
N PHE A 318 -20.35 -4.29 -16.20
CA PHE A 318 -21.09 -4.56 -14.97
C PHE A 318 -21.10 -6.06 -14.68
N PHE A 319 -20.50 -6.48 -13.57
CA PHE A 319 -20.44 -7.88 -13.17
C PHE A 319 -21.36 -8.14 -11.98
N LEU A 320 -22.52 -8.74 -12.24
CA LEU A 320 -23.49 -9.15 -11.22
C LEU A 320 -23.05 -10.43 -10.53
N TYR A 321 -23.14 -10.42 -9.20
CA TYR A 321 -22.95 -11.58 -8.33
C TYR A 321 -24.10 -11.68 -7.33
N MET A 322 -24.46 -12.92 -7.00
CA MET A 322 -25.54 -13.27 -6.08
C MET A 322 -25.02 -14.24 -5.03
N ARG A 323 -25.67 -14.33 -3.87
CA ARG A 323 -25.26 -15.28 -2.82
C ARG A 323 -25.36 -16.75 -3.25
N SER A 324 -26.29 -17.06 -4.15
CA SER A 324 -26.45 -18.36 -4.80
C SER A 324 -25.34 -18.69 -5.81
N ASN A 325 -24.70 -17.68 -6.41
CA ASN A 325 -23.53 -17.85 -7.27
C ASN A 325 -22.48 -16.76 -6.98
N PRO A 326 -21.69 -16.92 -5.90
CA PRO A 326 -20.76 -15.88 -5.46
C PRO A 326 -19.43 -15.91 -6.24
N LYS A 327 -19.14 -16.98 -7.00
CA LYS A 327 -17.86 -17.17 -7.70
C LYS A 327 -17.92 -16.76 -9.16
N GLU A 328 -18.99 -17.07 -9.85
CA GLU A 328 -19.19 -16.68 -11.25
C GLU A 328 -20.08 -15.44 -11.31
N HIS A 329 -19.90 -14.65 -12.37
CA HIS A 329 -20.67 -13.44 -12.60
C HIS A 329 -21.60 -13.64 -13.79
N HIS A 330 -22.75 -12.99 -13.73
CA HIS A 330 -23.49 -12.64 -14.94
C HIS A 330 -23.00 -11.24 -15.33
N GLU A 331 -22.40 -11.09 -16.50
CA GLU A 331 -22.14 -9.75 -17.05
C GLU A 331 -23.46 -9.09 -17.45
N LEU A 332 -23.55 -7.76 -17.35
CA LEU A 332 -24.74 -6.99 -17.71
C LEU A 332 -24.37 -5.82 -18.62
N HIS A 333 -24.94 -5.78 -19.82
CA HIS A 333 -24.81 -4.66 -20.74
C HIS A 333 -26.03 -3.74 -20.63
N SER A 334 -25.78 -2.44 -20.37
CA SER A 334 -26.84 -1.44 -20.15
C SER A 334 -27.74 -1.22 -21.37
N ASN A 335 -27.25 -1.56 -22.57
CA ASN A 335 -27.98 -1.51 -23.83
C ASN A 335 -28.56 -2.87 -24.29
N ASN A 336 -28.57 -3.91 -23.44
CA ASN A 336 -29.12 -5.23 -23.76
C ASN A 336 -30.28 -5.61 -22.81
N PRO A 337 -31.54 -5.22 -23.14
CA PRO A 337 -32.70 -5.48 -22.29
C PRO A 337 -32.95 -6.97 -22.01
N ASP A 338 -32.68 -7.86 -22.97
CA ASP A 338 -32.94 -9.30 -22.80
C ASP A 338 -31.96 -9.95 -21.82
N GLU A 339 -30.69 -9.52 -21.81
CA GLU A 339 -29.68 -9.94 -20.84
C GLU A 339 -30.07 -9.49 -19.42
N ILE A 340 -30.50 -8.24 -19.27
CA ILE A 340 -31.04 -7.72 -18.00
C ILE A 340 -32.28 -8.53 -17.59
N LYS A 341 -33.23 -8.79 -18.50
CA LYS A 341 -34.46 -9.56 -18.25
C LYS A 341 -34.18 -11.00 -17.81
N ASN A 342 -33.19 -11.65 -18.41
CA ASN A 342 -32.78 -13.02 -18.10
C ASN A 342 -31.79 -13.12 -16.93
N SER A 343 -31.32 -11.98 -16.39
CA SER A 343 -30.42 -11.96 -15.24
C SER A 343 -31.06 -12.48 -13.95
N PHE A 344 -30.21 -12.89 -13.00
CA PHE A 344 -30.63 -13.43 -11.70
C PHE A 344 -31.01 -12.35 -10.66
N ILE A 345 -31.16 -11.09 -11.09
CA ILE A 345 -31.51 -9.96 -10.22
C ILE A 345 -32.87 -10.18 -9.57
N LYS A 346 -32.92 -9.87 -8.28
CA LYS A 346 -34.11 -9.91 -7.42
C LYS A 346 -34.46 -8.50 -6.94
N PRO A 347 -35.59 -7.90 -7.36
CA PRO A 347 -35.92 -6.51 -7.01
C PRO A 347 -36.13 -6.27 -5.51
N GLU A 348 -36.50 -7.31 -4.77
CA GLU A 348 -36.65 -7.29 -3.32
C GLU A 348 -35.31 -7.21 -2.56
N HIS A 349 -34.20 -7.62 -3.19
CA HIS A 349 -32.86 -7.50 -2.62
C HIS A 349 -32.26 -6.11 -2.85
N LYS A 350 -31.54 -5.58 -1.85
CA LYS A 350 -30.76 -4.33 -2.00
C LYS A 350 -29.68 -4.52 -3.06
N THR A 351 -29.58 -3.58 -3.99
CA THR A 351 -28.62 -3.63 -5.11
C THR A 351 -27.41 -2.77 -4.79
N VAL A 352 -26.23 -3.37 -4.70
CA VAL A 352 -25.00 -2.71 -4.27
C VAL A 352 -24.00 -2.63 -5.42
N PHE A 353 -23.71 -1.42 -5.87
CA PHE A 353 -22.69 -1.16 -6.89
C PHE A 353 -21.33 -0.89 -6.22
N ILE A 354 -20.26 -1.50 -6.72
CA ILE A 354 -18.89 -1.27 -6.24
C ILE A 354 -18.07 -0.67 -7.39
N ILE A 355 -17.53 0.53 -7.21
CA ILE A 355 -16.84 1.31 -8.25
C ILE A 355 -15.42 1.66 -7.81
N HIS A 356 -14.43 1.33 -8.63
CA HIS A 356 -13.01 1.55 -8.32
C HIS A 356 -12.45 2.89 -8.80
N GLY A 357 -11.23 3.21 -8.36
CA GLY A 357 -10.53 4.46 -8.62
C GLY A 357 -9.61 4.48 -9.85
N PHE A 358 -8.73 5.49 -9.87
CA PHE A 358 -7.69 5.72 -10.89
C PHE A 358 -6.69 4.55 -10.98
N PHE A 359 -6.34 4.13 -12.20
CA PHE A 359 -5.52 2.95 -12.53
C PHE A 359 -5.99 1.60 -11.96
N ASP A 360 -7.02 1.52 -11.12
CA ASP A 360 -7.46 0.25 -10.52
C ASP A 360 -8.29 -0.60 -11.49
N SER A 361 -8.56 -1.87 -11.15
CA SER A 361 -9.44 -2.72 -11.96
C SER A 361 -9.92 -3.91 -11.14
N ARG A 362 -10.95 -4.62 -11.59
CA ARG A 362 -11.36 -5.88 -10.97
C ARG A 362 -10.20 -6.89 -10.85
N PHE A 363 -9.30 -6.93 -11.84
CA PHE A 363 -8.18 -7.87 -11.88
C PHE A 363 -7.02 -7.53 -10.93
N TYR A 364 -6.78 -6.24 -10.67
CA TYR A 364 -5.69 -5.78 -9.79
C TYR A 364 -6.19 -5.43 -8.37
N GLY A 365 -7.41 -4.92 -8.26
CA GLY A 365 -8.09 -4.51 -7.03
C GLY A 365 -8.85 -5.66 -6.37
N LYS A 366 -8.12 -6.66 -5.83
CA LYS A 366 -8.70 -7.79 -5.07
C LYS A 366 -9.69 -7.39 -3.97
N TRP A 367 -9.59 -6.15 -3.47
CA TRP A 367 -10.50 -5.59 -2.49
C TRP A 367 -11.96 -5.59 -2.96
N MET A 368 -12.24 -5.45 -4.26
CA MET A 368 -13.60 -5.49 -4.80
C MET A 368 -14.21 -6.89 -4.68
N GLU A 369 -13.47 -7.93 -5.05
CA GLU A 369 -13.93 -9.32 -4.90
C GLU A 369 -14.09 -9.67 -3.42
N MET A 370 -13.17 -9.23 -2.54
CA MET A 370 -13.29 -9.40 -1.09
C MET A 370 -14.49 -8.65 -0.49
N MET A 371 -14.75 -7.42 -0.92
CA MET A 371 -15.90 -6.63 -0.45
C MET A 371 -17.22 -7.28 -0.90
N LYS A 372 -17.30 -7.70 -2.18
CA LYS A 372 -18.41 -8.50 -2.73
C LYS A 372 -18.63 -9.79 -1.93
N ASP A 373 -17.58 -10.56 -1.65
CA ASP A 373 -17.67 -11.77 -0.81
C ASP A 373 -18.24 -11.43 0.57
N ASN A 374 -17.72 -10.39 1.23
CA ASN A 374 -18.19 -9.98 2.56
C ASN A 374 -19.65 -9.51 2.54
N LEU A 375 -20.07 -8.78 1.51
CA LEU A 375 -21.47 -8.37 1.31
C LEU A 375 -22.39 -9.58 1.18
N LEU A 376 -22.07 -10.51 0.26
CA LEU A 376 -22.86 -11.71 0.00
C LEU A 376 -22.83 -12.73 1.16
N LEU A 377 -21.77 -12.76 1.96
CA LEU A 377 -21.71 -13.61 3.15
C LEU A 377 -22.72 -13.16 4.22
N ASN A 378 -22.94 -11.85 4.39
CA ASN A 378 -23.76 -11.31 5.47
C ASN A 378 -25.23 -11.04 5.08
N ASN A 379 -25.53 -10.76 3.80
CA ASN A 379 -26.90 -10.49 3.35
C ASN A 379 -27.18 -10.96 1.91
N ASP A 380 -28.45 -11.11 1.60
CA ASP A 380 -28.93 -11.38 0.25
C ASP A 380 -29.01 -10.08 -0.57
N TYR A 381 -27.96 -9.80 -1.34
CA TYR A 381 -27.83 -8.60 -2.16
C TYR A 381 -27.66 -8.94 -3.65
N ASN A 382 -28.05 -8.01 -4.54
CA ASN A 382 -27.58 -7.99 -5.91
C ASN A 382 -26.27 -7.18 -5.94
N VAL A 383 -25.10 -7.82 -5.95
CA VAL A 383 -23.81 -7.08 -5.92
C VAL A 383 -23.26 -6.93 -7.34
N ILE A 384 -23.05 -5.69 -7.78
CA ILE A 384 -22.58 -5.37 -9.12
C ILE A 384 -21.21 -4.67 -9.03
N ILE A 385 -20.15 -5.32 -9.51
CA ILE A 385 -18.84 -4.67 -9.66
C ILE A 385 -18.83 -3.90 -10.99
N VAL A 386 -18.47 -2.62 -10.95
CA VAL A 386 -18.32 -1.76 -12.12
C VAL A 386 -16.84 -1.65 -12.47
N ASP A 387 -16.42 -2.31 -13.54
CA ASP A 387 -15.06 -2.17 -14.08
C ASP A 387 -15.04 -1.15 -15.22
N TRP A 388 -14.20 -0.13 -15.08
CA TRP A 388 -13.99 0.91 -16.10
C TRP A 388 -12.48 1.06 -16.40
N SER A 389 -11.74 -0.06 -16.28
CA SER A 389 -10.28 -0.12 -16.29
C SER A 389 -9.61 0.27 -17.62
N LYS A 390 -10.39 0.44 -18.69
CA LYS A 390 -9.92 1.02 -19.96
C LYS A 390 -9.95 2.55 -19.94
N GLY A 391 -10.90 3.16 -19.24
CA GLY A 391 -11.08 4.62 -19.15
C GLY A 391 -10.39 5.30 -17.96
N ASN A 392 -9.76 4.57 -17.04
CA ASN A 392 -9.22 5.10 -15.79
C ASN A 392 -7.68 5.27 -15.74
N GLY A 393 -7.00 5.07 -16.87
CA GLY A 393 -5.55 5.20 -17.00
C GLY A 393 -5.08 6.65 -17.11
N ALA A 394 -3.77 6.84 -17.33
CA ALA A 394 -3.21 8.16 -17.64
C ALA A 394 -3.64 8.64 -19.05
N PRO A 395 -3.77 9.97 -19.26
CA PRO A 395 -3.55 11.04 -18.30
C PRO A 395 -4.70 11.18 -17.30
N TYR A 396 -4.39 11.56 -16.06
CA TYR A 396 -5.38 11.71 -14.97
C TYR A 396 -6.54 12.63 -15.36
N THR A 397 -6.23 13.70 -16.09
CA THR A 397 -7.20 14.66 -16.63
C THR A 397 -8.27 13.98 -17.50
N GLN A 398 -7.90 13.04 -18.36
CA GLN A 398 -8.84 12.26 -19.17
C GLN A 398 -9.65 11.29 -18.32
N ALA A 399 -9.03 10.62 -17.34
CA ALA A 399 -9.76 9.77 -16.39
C ALA A 399 -10.84 10.57 -15.62
N THR A 400 -10.56 11.81 -15.21
CA THR A 400 -11.57 12.67 -14.54
C THR A 400 -12.70 13.12 -15.48
N ALA A 401 -12.45 13.24 -16.78
CA ALA A 401 -13.50 13.49 -17.76
C ALA A 401 -14.36 12.23 -17.97
N ASN A 402 -13.70 11.08 -18.15
CA ASN A 402 -14.34 9.77 -18.36
C ASN A 402 -15.27 9.36 -17.20
N CYS A 403 -14.97 9.78 -15.97
CA CYS A 403 -15.85 9.59 -14.81
C CYS A 403 -17.31 10.00 -15.08
N ARG A 404 -17.54 11.04 -15.89
CA ARG A 404 -18.89 11.52 -16.24
C ARG A 404 -19.67 10.50 -17.06
N VAL A 405 -19.02 9.81 -17.99
CA VAL A 405 -19.62 8.76 -18.83
C VAL A 405 -19.86 7.50 -18.01
N VAL A 406 -18.92 7.10 -17.15
CA VAL A 406 -19.13 5.95 -16.26
C VAL A 406 -20.30 6.21 -15.30
N GLY A 407 -20.44 7.44 -14.76
CA GLY A 407 -21.59 7.81 -13.94
C GLY A 407 -22.91 7.74 -14.71
N ALA A 408 -22.92 8.22 -15.96
CA ALA A 408 -24.08 8.08 -16.85
C ALA A 408 -24.42 6.62 -17.17
N GLU A 409 -23.44 5.74 -17.41
CA GLU A 409 -23.65 4.30 -17.60
C GLU A 409 -24.25 3.64 -16.35
N VAL A 410 -23.77 3.98 -15.15
CA VAL A 410 -24.31 3.46 -13.88
C VAL A 410 -25.75 3.94 -13.67
N ALA A 411 -26.05 5.21 -13.92
CA ALA A 411 -27.42 5.74 -13.86
C ALA A 411 -28.33 5.08 -14.91
N PHE A 412 -27.83 4.86 -16.12
CA PHE A 412 -28.59 4.20 -17.18
C PHE A 412 -28.86 2.73 -16.84
N MET A 413 -27.88 1.99 -16.32
CA MET A 413 -28.06 0.64 -15.79
C MET A 413 -29.13 0.62 -14.69
N ILE A 414 -29.08 1.51 -13.70
CA ILE A 414 -30.10 1.59 -12.64
C ILE A 414 -31.51 1.84 -13.22
N LYS A 415 -31.66 2.71 -14.22
CA LYS A 415 -32.94 2.93 -14.93
C LYS A 415 -33.42 1.66 -15.65
N GLN A 416 -32.53 0.91 -16.31
CA GLN A 416 -32.90 -0.36 -16.94
C GLN A 416 -33.30 -1.43 -15.92
N LEU A 417 -32.61 -1.52 -14.77
CA LEU A 417 -33.01 -2.41 -13.68
C LEU A 417 -34.38 -2.03 -13.09
N GLN A 418 -34.69 -0.74 -13.00
CA GLN A 418 -36.00 -0.26 -12.58
C GLN A 418 -37.09 -0.65 -13.59
N ILE A 419 -36.88 -0.40 -14.88
CA ILE A 419 -37.87 -0.64 -15.95
C ILE A 419 -38.10 -2.14 -16.19
N ILE A 420 -37.03 -2.94 -16.24
CA ILE A 420 -37.08 -4.34 -16.70
C ILE A 420 -37.29 -5.32 -15.52
N LYS A 421 -36.69 -5.03 -14.36
CA LYS A 421 -36.71 -5.91 -13.19
C LYS A 421 -37.52 -5.37 -12.01
N GLY A 422 -37.97 -4.12 -12.04
CA GLY A 422 -38.67 -3.49 -10.91
C GLY A 422 -37.77 -3.13 -9.73
N VAL A 423 -36.44 -3.02 -9.93
CA VAL A 423 -35.52 -2.60 -8.87
C VAL A 423 -35.76 -1.12 -8.54
N SER A 424 -36.18 -0.81 -7.32
CA SER A 424 -36.31 0.60 -6.90
C SER A 424 -34.92 1.25 -6.78
N PRO A 425 -34.69 2.44 -7.38
CA PRO A 425 -33.46 3.21 -7.18
C PRO A 425 -33.20 3.57 -5.71
N MET A 426 -34.26 3.69 -4.89
CA MET A 426 -34.15 3.87 -3.44
C MET A 426 -33.64 2.63 -2.70
N ASN A 427 -33.64 1.46 -3.34
CA ASN A 427 -33.01 0.23 -2.87
C ASN A 427 -31.60 0.00 -3.46
N CYS A 428 -31.05 0.99 -4.18
CA CYS A 428 -29.68 0.97 -4.68
C CYS A 428 -28.71 1.68 -3.72
N HIS A 429 -27.50 1.11 -3.59
CA HIS A 429 -26.39 1.68 -2.83
C HIS A 429 -25.13 1.65 -3.68
N ILE A 430 -24.54 2.82 -3.98
CA ILE A 430 -23.29 2.91 -4.73
C ILE A 430 -22.13 3.13 -3.76
N ILE A 431 -21.13 2.26 -3.78
CA ILE A 431 -19.89 2.36 -3.01
C ILE A 431 -18.77 2.71 -3.99
N GLY A 432 -18.22 3.92 -3.90
CA GLY A 432 -17.22 4.42 -4.82
C GLY A 432 -15.91 4.75 -4.12
N HIS A 433 -14.77 4.22 -4.59
CA HIS A 433 -13.44 4.54 -4.07
C HIS A 433 -12.70 5.53 -4.97
N SER A 434 -12.05 6.56 -4.40
CA SER A 434 -11.25 7.53 -5.14
C SER A 434 -12.09 8.23 -6.23
N LEU A 435 -11.67 8.19 -7.51
CA LEU A 435 -12.48 8.64 -8.65
C LEU A 435 -13.86 7.95 -8.71
N GLY A 436 -13.99 6.72 -8.23
CA GLY A 436 -15.26 5.99 -8.12
C GLY A 436 -16.31 6.68 -7.25
N ALA A 437 -15.90 7.50 -6.27
CA ALA A 437 -16.82 8.31 -5.47
C ALA A 437 -17.50 9.41 -6.30
N HIS A 438 -16.78 10.02 -7.24
CA HIS A 438 -17.33 11.03 -8.15
C HIS A 438 -18.14 10.40 -9.29
N ILE A 439 -17.78 9.19 -9.72
CA ILE A 439 -18.64 8.37 -10.60
C ILE A 439 -19.99 8.08 -9.93
N ALA A 440 -20.00 7.79 -8.62
CA ALA A 440 -21.23 7.63 -7.86
C ALA A 440 -22.06 8.92 -7.80
N GLY A 441 -21.43 10.08 -7.58
CA GLY A 441 -22.08 11.39 -7.62
C GLY A 441 -22.73 11.69 -8.97
N TYR A 442 -21.96 11.57 -10.07
CA TYR A 442 -22.48 11.73 -11.44
C TYR A 442 -23.56 10.70 -11.84
N ALA A 443 -23.64 9.56 -11.16
CA ALA A 443 -24.75 8.63 -11.33
C ALA A 443 -25.99 9.11 -10.57
N GLY A 444 -25.82 9.59 -9.34
CA GLY A 444 -26.84 10.19 -8.48
C GLY A 444 -27.50 11.41 -9.12
N GLU A 445 -26.72 12.39 -9.58
CA GLU A 445 -27.17 13.61 -10.28
C GLU A 445 -28.12 13.30 -11.47
N ARG A 446 -28.00 12.11 -12.07
CA ARG A 446 -28.77 11.68 -13.25
C ARG A 446 -29.99 10.84 -12.92
N LEU A 447 -30.27 10.60 -11.64
CA LEU A 447 -31.40 9.87 -11.11
C LEU A 447 -32.29 10.82 -10.30
N ASN A 448 -33.61 10.69 -10.42
CA ASN A 448 -34.54 11.50 -9.61
C ASN A 448 -34.52 11.06 -8.13
N GLU A 449 -34.16 9.80 -7.88
CA GLU A 449 -34.07 9.18 -6.57
C GLU A 449 -32.90 8.17 -6.56
N LEU A 450 -32.12 8.14 -5.49
CA LEU A 450 -31.08 7.13 -5.26
C LEU A 450 -30.95 6.86 -3.75
N GLY A 451 -30.92 5.59 -3.36
CA GLY A 451 -31.05 5.19 -1.95
C GLY A 451 -29.87 5.54 -1.04
N ARG A 452 -28.64 5.38 -1.53
CA ARG A 452 -27.39 5.73 -0.81
C ARG A 452 -26.16 5.82 -1.73
N ILE A 453 -25.25 6.74 -1.43
CA ILE A 453 -23.85 6.71 -1.89
C ILE A 453 -22.91 6.61 -0.68
N SER A 454 -21.86 5.80 -0.77
CA SER A 454 -20.74 5.83 0.17
C SER A 454 -19.43 6.16 -0.55
N GLY A 455 -18.84 7.32 -0.24
CA GLY A 455 -17.59 7.80 -0.82
C GLY A 455 -16.38 7.35 -0.01
N LEU A 456 -15.60 6.41 -0.54
CA LEU A 456 -14.39 5.90 0.11
C LEU A 456 -13.19 6.73 -0.35
N ASP A 457 -12.76 7.65 0.50
CA ASP A 457 -11.72 8.66 0.26
C ASP A 457 -11.84 9.35 -1.12
N PRO A 458 -12.91 10.16 -1.34
CA PRO A 458 -13.16 10.82 -2.62
C PRO A 458 -11.93 11.61 -3.11
N ALA A 459 -11.61 11.56 -4.40
CA ALA A 459 -10.33 12.04 -4.92
C ALA A 459 -10.19 13.57 -4.87
N HIS A 460 -9.08 14.08 -4.34
CA HIS A 460 -8.83 15.53 -4.23
C HIS A 460 -8.62 16.24 -5.58
N PRO A 461 -7.65 15.83 -6.44
CA PRO A 461 -7.32 16.61 -7.63
C PRO A 461 -8.51 16.67 -8.59
N TYR A 462 -8.81 17.84 -9.16
CA TYR A 462 -9.90 18.08 -10.12
C TYR A 462 -11.34 18.02 -9.54
N PHE A 463 -11.50 17.80 -8.23
CA PHE A 463 -12.81 17.78 -7.56
C PHE A 463 -12.87 18.64 -6.29
N GLN A 464 -11.78 18.75 -5.52
CA GLN A 464 -11.79 19.59 -4.32
C GLN A 464 -12.00 21.08 -4.67
N TYR A 465 -12.90 21.73 -3.91
CA TYR A 465 -13.39 23.09 -4.08
C TYR A 465 -14.16 23.36 -5.39
N MET A 466 -14.45 22.33 -6.19
CA MET A 466 -15.32 22.47 -7.35
C MET A 466 -16.81 22.51 -6.94
N PRO A 467 -17.71 23.09 -7.77
CA PRO A 467 -19.15 23.09 -7.52
C PRO A 467 -19.74 21.68 -7.43
N PRO A 468 -20.91 21.48 -6.78
CA PRO A 468 -21.61 20.19 -6.71
C PRO A 468 -21.71 19.45 -8.05
N SER A 469 -22.04 20.17 -9.13
CA SER A 469 -22.14 19.69 -10.53
C SER A 469 -20.86 19.04 -11.10
N VAL A 470 -19.74 19.09 -10.38
CA VAL A 470 -18.45 18.56 -10.80
C VAL A 470 -17.95 17.43 -9.90
N ARG A 471 -18.51 17.22 -8.71
CA ARG A 471 -17.99 16.29 -7.68
C ARG A 471 -19.11 15.46 -7.03
N LEU A 472 -18.76 14.69 -5.98
CA LEU A 472 -19.73 14.09 -5.09
C LEU A 472 -20.26 15.17 -4.13
N ASP A 473 -21.57 15.22 -3.90
CA ASP A 473 -22.26 16.16 -3.01
C ASP A 473 -23.43 15.46 -2.28
N PRO A 474 -23.92 15.98 -1.12
CA PRO A 474 -25.05 15.38 -0.42
C PRO A 474 -26.33 15.26 -1.27
N THR A 475 -26.51 16.10 -2.30
CA THR A 475 -27.69 16.05 -3.18
C THR A 475 -27.78 14.79 -4.05
N ASP A 476 -26.69 14.04 -4.20
CA ASP A 476 -26.60 12.95 -5.19
C ASP A 476 -27.37 11.68 -4.76
N ALA A 477 -27.80 11.58 -3.51
CA ALA A 477 -28.65 10.49 -3.01
C ALA A 477 -29.42 10.90 -1.74
N ASP A 478 -30.47 10.14 -1.39
CA ASP A 478 -31.22 10.28 -0.13
C ASP A 478 -30.31 10.16 1.12
N PHE A 479 -29.15 9.53 0.98
CA PHE A 479 -28.11 9.52 1.99
C PHE A 479 -26.71 9.39 1.35
N VAL A 480 -25.76 10.15 1.86
CA VAL A 480 -24.37 10.19 1.35
C VAL A 480 -23.44 10.16 2.55
N ASP A 481 -22.56 9.17 2.63
CA ASP A 481 -21.59 9.02 3.72
C ASP A 481 -20.15 8.82 3.22
N ASN A 482 -19.23 9.65 3.66
CA ASN A 482 -17.83 9.63 3.20
C ASN A 482 -16.87 9.17 4.29
N ILE A 483 -15.81 8.46 3.90
CA ILE A 483 -14.71 8.06 4.79
C ILE A 483 -13.42 8.69 4.25
N HIS A 484 -12.92 9.70 4.93
CA HIS A 484 -11.69 10.41 4.58
C HIS A 484 -10.50 9.76 5.26
N THR A 485 -9.46 9.42 4.50
CA THR A 485 -8.27 8.74 5.01
C THR A 485 -6.93 9.33 4.57
N ASP A 486 -6.89 10.07 3.46
CA ASP A 486 -5.67 10.73 2.95
C ASP A 486 -5.89 12.22 2.63
N SER A 487 -6.53 12.96 3.53
CA SER A 487 -7.00 14.35 3.31
C SER A 487 -6.01 15.46 3.69
N GLY A 488 -4.71 15.16 3.78
CA GLY A 488 -3.61 16.07 4.18
C GLY A 488 -2.62 15.37 5.14
N SER A 489 -1.55 15.96 5.68
CA SER A 489 -0.82 17.23 5.48
C SER A 489 0.63 16.99 5.99
N HIS A 490 1.67 17.81 5.83
CA HIS A 490 1.80 19.23 5.45
C HIS A 490 2.87 19.45 4.36
N LYS A 491 3.57 18.38 3.92
CA LYS A 491 4.72 18.40 2.98
C LYS A 491 4.49 17.54 1.72
N LEU A 492 3.25 17.12 1.47
CA LEU A 492 2.88 16.22 0.37
C LEU A 492 1.46 16.54 -0.11
N LEU A 493 1.19 16.33 -1.40
CA LEU A 493 -0.14 16.46 -2.00
C LEU A 493 -1.02 15.26 -1.59
N PRO A 494 -2.21 15.50 -0.98
CA PRO A 494 -3.14 14.45 -0.61
C PRO A 494 -3.83 13.80 -1.82
N LEU A 495 -4.19 12.52 -1.71
CA LEU A 495 -5.02 11.82 -2.70
C LEU A 495 -6.51 12.02 -2.44
N GLY A 496 -6.92 12.15 -1.16
CA GLY A 496 -8.31 12.30 -0.73
C GLY A 496 -8.72 13.75 -0.44
N MET A 497 -10.00 14.08 -0.65
CA MET A 497 -10.58 15.39 -0.32
C MET A 497 -10.58 15.63 1.19
N ILE A 498 -10.40 16.88 1.64
CA ILE A 498 -10.67 17.34 3.02
C ILE A 498 -12.02 18.06 3.14
N GLN A 499 -12.58 18.50 2.01
CA GLN A 499 -13.89 19.12 1.93
C GLN A 499 -14.97 18.09 2.29
N LEU A 500 -15.92 18.51 3.13
CA LEU A 500 -17.13 17.76 3.45
C LEU A 500 -17.99 17.64 2.17
N ALA A 501 -18.40 16.42 1.85
CA ALA A 501 -19.10 16.10 0.60
C ALA A 501 -20.26 15.11 0.82
N GLY A 502 -20.62 14.84 2.08
CA GLY A 502 -21.70 13.91 2.45
C GLY A 502 -22.64 14.53 3.47
N HIS A 503 -23.71 13.81 3.80
CA HIS A 503 -24.51 14.10 4.97
C HIS A 503 -23.71 13.83 6.25
N ILE A 504 -22.87 12.78 6.20
CA ILE A 504 -21.87 12.45 7.22
C ILE A 504 -20.51 12.26 6.55
N ASP A 505 -19.49 12.91 7.09
CA ASP A 505 -18.11 12.74 6.66
C ASP A 505 -17.25 12.26 7.85
N PHE A 506 -16.79 11.01 7.77
CA PHE A 506 -15.96 10.35 8.79
C PHE A 506 -14.47 10.62 8.57
N PHE A 507 -13.76 11.02 9.63
CA PHE A 507 -12.32 11.30 9.64
C PHE A 507 -11.59 10.36 10.62
N PRO A 508 -11.49 9.05 10.34
CA PRO A 508 -10.66 8.12 11.12
C PRO A 508 -9.22 8.63 11.20
N ASN A 509 -8.68 8.73 12.42
CA ASN A 509 -7.30 9.19 12.66
C ASN A 509 -7.01 10.57 12.06
N ASN A 510 -7.91 11.53 12.27
CA ASN A 510 -7.97 12.86 11.63
C ASN A 510 -8.20 12.84 10.10
N GLY A 511 -8.42 11.67 9.50
CA GLY A 511 -8.58 11.48 8.05
C GLY A 511 -7.31 11.79 7.23
N MET A 512 -6.14 11.89 7.86
CA MET A 512 -4.91 12.41 7.24
C MET A 512 -3.82 11.35 7.07
N SER A 513 -3.33 10.77 8.17
CA SER A 513 -2.25 9.79 8.16
C SER A 513 -2.67 8.60 9.00
N GLN A 514 -2.93 7.48 8.34
CA GLN A 514 -3.54 6.33 8.99
C GLN A 514 -2.48 5.48 9.72
N PRO A 515 -2.78 4.95 10.91
CA PRO A 515 -1.89 4.03 11.60
C PRO A 515 -1.52 2.82 10.72
N GLY A 516 -0.27 2.36 10.86
CA GLY A 516 0.30 1.29 10.03
C GLY A 516 0.74 1.72 8.61
N CYS A 517 0.42 2.94 8.17
CA CYS A 517 0.97 3.51 6.95
C CYS A 517 2.26 4.29 7.23
N ALA A 518 3.28 4.10 6.39
CA ALA A 518 4.53 4.85 6.50
C ALA A 518 4.35 6.29 6.02
N LYS A 519 5.03 7.25 6.66
CA LYS A 519 5.07 8.64 6.20
C LYS A 519 5.86 8.71 4.89
N SER A 520 5.15 8.91 3.77
CA SER A 520 5.73 8.99 2.43
C SER A 520 6.67 10.20 2.28
N VAL A 521 7.78 10.01 1.55
CA VAL A 521 8.72 11.06 1.16
C VAL A 521 8.60 11.29 -0.34
N ILE A 522 8.03 12.45 -0.68
CA ILE A 522 8.10 13.24 -1.94
C ILE A 522 7.76 12.53 -3.28
N HIS A 523 6.55 12.83 -3.74
CA HIS A 523 6.17 13.35 -5.06
C HIS A 523 7.16 13.30 -6.25
N SER A 524 6.88 12.42 -7.23
CA SER A 524 7.14 12.65 -8.67
C SER A 524 6.21 11.83 -9.59
N ILE A 525 4.98 11.49 -9.15
CA ILE A 525 4.07 10.60 -9.88
C ILE A 525 2.63 11.12 -9.81
N PHE A 526 2.23 11.94 -10.78
CA PHE A 526 0.82 12.18 -11.09
C PHE A 526 0.49 12.25 -12.59
N LEU A 527 1.51 12.16 -13.46
CA LEU A 527 1.37 11.69 -14.83
C LEU A 527 2.25 10.44 -15.00
N GLU A 528 1.74 9.46 -15.75
CA GLU A 528 2.38 8.20 -16.15
C GLU A 528 2.67 7.10 -15.10
N GLY A 529 1.58 6.49 -14.61
CA GLY A 529 1.40 5.02 -14.62
C GLY A 529 2.49 4.09 -14.10
N LEU A 530 2.34 3.68 -12.83
CA LEU A 530 3.00 2.52 -12.21
C LEU A 530 1.99 1.65 -11.43
N ILE A 531 2.08 0.33 -11.59
CA ILE A 531 1.32 -0.68 -10.85
C ILE A 531 2.28 -1.83 -10.46
N ASP A 532 2.54 -1.98 -9.16
CA ASP A 532 1.88 -3.00 -8.32
C ASP A 532 2.55 -3.04 -6.93
N ALA A 533 3.89 -3.06 -6.91
CA ALA A 533 4.67 -3.05 -5.67
C ALA A 533 4.72 -1.67 -4.98
N SER A 534 4.62 -0.58 -5.76
CA SER A 534 4.56 0.80 -5.26
C SER A 534 3.21 1.16 -4.64
N ARG A 535 2.11 0.54 -5.10
CA ARG A 535 0.74 0.82 -4.64
C ARG A 535 0.60 0.67 -3.13
N ARG A 536 1.14 -0.42 -2.56
CA ARG A 536 1.09 -0.70 -1.11
C ARG A 536 1.83 0.31 -0.23
N PHE A 537 2.74 1.13 -0.80
CA PHE A 537 3.49 2.14 -0.04
C PHE A 537 3.00 3.57 -0.29
N ILE A 538 2.52 3.88 -1.49
CA ILE A 538 2.09 5.25 -1.85
C ILE A 538 0.59 5.47 -1.60
N ALA A 539 -0.24 4.45 -1.79
CA ALA A 539 -1.69 4.55 -1.60
C ALA A 539 -2.18 3.98 -0.26
N CYS A 540 -1.30 3.75 0.73
CA CYS A 540 -1.68 3.08 1.99
C CYS A 540 -2.79 3.84 2.74
N ASN A 541 -2.63 5.16 2.95
CA ASN A 541 -3.68 5.98 3.54
C ASN A 541 -4.96 5.93 2.68
N HIS A 542 -4.84 6.13 1.37
CA HIS A 542 -5.97 6.19 0.45
C HIS A 542 -6.77 4.89 0.35
N GLN A 543 -6.13 3.74 0.56
CA GLN A 543 -6.78 2.43 0.59
C GLN A 543 -7.53 2.17 1.91
N ARG A 544 -7.21 2.89 2.99
CA ARG A 544 -7.79 2.60 4.32
C ARG A 544 -9.28 2.84 4.40
N ALA A 545 -9.85 3.77 3.63
CA ALA A 545 -11.31 3.92 3.57
C ALA A 545 -12.00 2.62 3.12
N VAL A 546 -11.39 1.89 2.17
CA VAL A 546 -11.85 0.56 1.72
C VAL A 546 -11.66 -0.48 2.82
N ASP A 547 -10.50 -0.51 3.48
CA ASP A 547 -10.25 -1.42 4.62
C ASP A 547 -11.33 -1.22 5.71
N TYR A 548 -11.54 0.00 6.17
CA TYR A 548 -12.48 0.31 7.25
C TYR A 548 -13.92 -0.01 6.86
N PHE A 549 -14.36 0.36 5.64
CA PHE A 549 -15.68 -0.01 5.16
C PHE A 549 -15.84 -1.53 5.08
N MET A 550 -14.85 -2.26 4.54
CA MET A 550 -14.90 -3.71 4.42
C MET A 550 -14.97 -4.41 5.79
N TYR A 551 -14.20 -3.95 6.79
CA TYR A 551 -14.26 -4.48 8.15
C TYR A 551 -15.55 -4.12 8.91
N SER A 552 -16.25 -3.04 8.52
CA SER A 552 -17.59 -2.73 9.05
C SER A 552 -18.66 -3.74 8.63
N ILE A 553 -18.48 -4.44 7.51
CA ILE A 553 -19.42 -5.47 7.00
C ILE A 553 -19.36 -6.73 7.86
N ASN A 554 -18.16 -7.24 8.14
CA ASN A 554 -17.94 -8.45 8.95
C ASN A 554 -17.87 -8.15 10.46
N TYR A 555 -18.63 -7.17 10.93
CA TYR A 555 -18.53 -6.66 12.28
C TYR A 555 -18.96 -7.69 13.34
N LYS A 556 -18.06 -8.01 14.29
CA LYS A 556 -18.29 -9.05 15.33
C LYS A 556 -17.82 -8.73 16.76
N LYS A 557 -17.21 -7.56 17.05
CA LYS A 557 -16.61 -7.26 18.39
C LYS A 557 -16.82 -5.84 18.95
N ALA A 558 -16.12 -4.82 18.44
CA ALA A 558 -16.15 -3.44 18.96
C ALA A 558 -16.67 -2.40 17.95
N LEU A 559 -17.80 -1.73 18.22
CA LEU A 559 -18.43 -0.81 17.26
C LEU A 559 -17.50 0.36 16.93
N GLN A 560 -17.32 0.64 15.64
CA GLN A 560 -16.57 1.80 15.15
C GLN A 560 -17.46 3.05 15.21
N VAL A 561 -17.77 3.47 16.44
CA VAL A 561 -18.57 4.67 16.72
C VAL A 561 -17.72 5.90 16.49
N ALA A 562 -18.19 6.78 15.60
CA ALA A 562 -17.60 8.08 15.37
C ALA A 562 -18.43 9.17 16.04
N TYR A 563 -17.75 10.21 16.53
CA TYR A 563 -18.29 11.29 17.34
C TYR A 563 -18.22 12.61 16.60
N GLN A 564 -19.32 13.36 16.60
CA GLN A 564 -19.37 14.73 16.10
C GLN A 564 -18.47 15.60 16.97
N CYS A 565 -17.54 16.32 16.35
CA CYS A 565 -16.59 17.15 17.08
C CYS A 565 -16.10 18.35 16.26
N THR A 566 -15.83 19.46 16.95
CA THR A 566 -15.29 20.70 16.38
C THR A 566 -13.90 20.53 15.79
N SER A 567 -13.05 19.73 16.42
CA SER A 567 -11.69 19.45 15.94
C SER A 567 -11.21 18.08 16.35
N TRP A 568 -10.20 17.58 15.64
CA TRP A 568 -9.47 16.37 16.05
C TRP A 568 -8.82 16.48 17.43
N HIS A 569 -8.37 17.69 17.81
CA HIS A 569 -7.75 17.93 19.10
C HIS A 569 -8.74 17.74 20.25
N ASP A 570 -9.96 18.26 20.09
CA ASP A 570 -11.05 18.11 21.06
C ASP A 570 -11.47 16.63 21.20
N TYR A 571 -11.51 15.90 20.08
CA TYR A 571 -11.79 14.46 20.07
C TYR A 571 -10.73 13.66 20.83
N ILE A 572 -9.43 13.81 20.52
CA ILE A 572 -8.35 13.05 21.20
C ILE A 572 -8.13 13.48 22.65
N SER A 573 -8.60 14.66 23.05
CA SER A 573 -8.65 15.11 24.44
C SER A 573 -9.87 14.59 25.20
N GLY A 574 -10.76 13.84 24.54
CA GLY A 574 -11.95 13.23 25.15
C GLY A 574 -13.11 14.22 25.42
N HIS A 575 -13.08 15.42 24.84
CA HIS A 575 -14.16 16.41 24.97
C HIS A 575 -15.40 16.02 24.16
N CYS A 576 -15.24 15.23 23.09
CA CYS A 576 -16.32 14.74 22.23
C CYS A 576 -16.54 13.23 22.43
N ALA A 577 -17.15 12.88 23.57
CA ALA A 577 -17.29 11.49 24.02
C ALA A 577 -18.72 11.11 24.45
N GLU A 578 -19.72 11.86 23.96
CA GLU A 578 -21.13 11.68 24.33
C GLU A 578 -22.01 11.82 23.09
N CYS A 579 -22.81 10.80 22.81
CA CYS A 579 -23.69 10.77 21.64
C CYS A 579 -24.94 11.64 21.80
N GLY A 580 -25.26 12.15 22.99
CA GLY A 580 -26.55 12.81 23.26
C GLY A 580 -27.69 11.82 23.47
N LYS A 581 -28.84 12.32 23.96
CA LYS A 581 -29.95 11.49 24.50
C LYS A 581 -30.64 10.59 23.47
N ASP A 582 -30.69 11.04 22.24
CA ASP A 582 -31.19 10.32 21.06
C ASP A 582 -30.05 9.73 20.21
N GLY A 583 -28.81 9.80 20.72
CA GLY A 583 -27.60 9.48 19.99
C GLY A 583 -27.20 10.48 18.90
N SER A 584 -27.83 11.66 18.80
CA SER A 584 -27.66 12.70 17.76
C SER A 584 -26.23 13.07 17.36
N LYS A 585 -25.24 12.84 18.21
CA LYS A 585 -23.83 13.23 17.99
C LYS A 585 -22.93 12.07 17.58
N CYS A 586 -23.51 10.91 17.26
CA CYS A 586 -22.77 9.72 16.84
C CYS A 586 -23.33 9.08 15.56
N ALA A 587 -22.45 8.38 14.86
CA ALA A 587 -22.77 7.46 13.78
C ALA A 587 -21.80 6.27 13.77
N ILE A 588 -22.22 5.12 13.24
CA ILE A 588 -21.34 3.97 13.03
C ILE A 588 -20.69 4.11 11.65
N LEU A 589 -19.35 4.00 11.58
CA LEU A 589 -18.63 4.04 10.31
C LEU A 589 -18.99 2.84 9.40
N GLY A 590 -19.15 3.11 8.11
CA GLY A 590 -19.26 2.10 7.06
C GLY A 590 -20.69 1.59 6.83
N ILE A 591 -20.87 0.28 6.67
CA ILE A 591 -22.11 -0.29 6.13
C ILE A 591 -23.36 0.09 6.93
N GLN A 592 -23.25 0.32 8.24
CA GLN A 592 -24.36 0.68 9.14
C GLN A 592 -24.65 2.18 9.23
N ALA A 593 -23.94 3.04 8.48
CA ALA A 593 -24.14 4.49 8.55
C ALA A 593 -25.55 4.93 8.09
N ASP A 594 -26.27 4.12 7.30
CA ASP A 594 -27.66 4.39 6.90
C ASP A 594 -28.70 4.25 8.03
N GLN A 595 -28.33 3.69 9.18
CA GLN A 595 -29.13 3.81 10.41
C GLN A 595 -29.21 5.27 10.91
N TYR A 596 -28.35 6.16 10.39
CA TYR A 596 -28.22 7.56 10.81
C TYR A 596 -28.76 8.54 9.76
N LYS A 597 -29.69 8.12 8.88
CA LYS A 597 -30.38 8.96 7.87
C LYS A 597 -31.01 10.26 8.40
N ARG A 598 -31.21 10.41 9.72
CA ARG A 598 -31.62 11.70 10.33
C ARG A 598 -30.74 12.88 9.93
N PHE A 599 -29.43 12.66 9.72
CA PHE A 599 -28.49 13.70 9.31
C PHE A 599 -28.75 14.21 7.88
N LYS A 600 -29.67 13.59 7.11
CA LYS A 600 -30.16 14.17 5.85
C LYS A 600 -31.01 15.42 6.05
N ASN A 601 -31.65 15.55 7.21
CA ASN A 601 -32.50 16.70 7.54
C ASN A 601 -31.69 17.86 8.14
N ASP A 602 -30.40 17.67 8.41
CA ASP A 602 -29.51 18.73 8.85
C ASP A 602 -29.12 19.62 7.67
N THR A 603 -29.15 20.93 7.89
CA THR A 603 -28.83 21.95 6.86
C THR A 603 -27.35 21.99 6.44
N ARG A 604 -26.49 21.13 7.01
CA ARG A 604 -25.04 21.12 6.83
C ARG A 604 -24.47 19.71 7.03
N SER A 605 -23.50 19.34 6.20
CA SER A 605 -22.67 18.13 6.35
C SER A 605 -22.06 18.02 7.75
N VAL A 606 -22.11 16.82 8.34
CA VAL A 606 -21.64 16.59 9.71
C VAL A 606 -20.28 15.90 9.74
N LYS A 607 -19.31 16.57 10.36
CA LYS A 607 -17.96 16.02 10.56
C LYS A 607 -17.88 15.11 11.78
N MET A 608 -17.52 13.85 11.55
CA MET A 608 -17.40 12.81 12.59
C MET A 608 -15.94 12.35 12.73
N TYR A 609 -15.47 12.17 13.96
CA TYR A 609 -14.13 11.68 14.25
C TYR A 609 -14.15 10.34 14.98
N LEU A 610 -13.20 9.48 14.64
CA LEU A 610 -12.90 8.24 15.37
C LEU A 610 -11.41 7.93 15.29
N THR A 611 -10.97 6.99 16.11
CA THR A 611 -9.65 6.35 16.01
C THR A 611 -9.79 4.96 15.39
N THR A 612 -8.68 4.41 14.89
CA THR A 612 -8.55 2.99 14.53
C THR A 612 -7.14 2.51 14.88
N SER A 613 -6.93 1.20 14.99
CA SER A 613 -5.58 0.63 15.03
C SER A 613 -4.93 0.61 13.64
N GLY A 614 -3.64 0.24 13.60
CA GLY A 614 -2.83 0.22 12.36
C GLY A 614 -2.82 -1.09 11.58
N SER A 615 -3.56 -2.09 12.04
CA SER A 615 -3.64 -3.42 11.43
C SER A 615 -5.05 -3.96 11.59
N ALA A 616 -5.46 -4.88 10.70
CA ALA A 616 -6.70 -5.61 10.86
C ALA A 616 -6.78 -6.24 12.27
N PRO A 617 -7.93 -6.17 12.95
CA PRO A 617 -9.25 -5.79 12.43
C PRO A 617 -9.63 -4.29 12.53
N PHE A 618 -8.66 -3.40 12.77
CA PHE A 618 -8.78 -1.94 12.80
C PHE A 618 -9.63 -1.32 13.93
N TRP A 619 -10.62 -2.02 14.48
CA TRP A 619 -11.33 -1.54 15.67
C TRP A 619 -10.43 -1.56 16.93
N GLU A 620 -10.68 -0.63 17.85
CA GLU A 620 -10.14 -0.62 19.21
C GLU A 620 -11.28 -0.21 20.18
N TYR A 621 -11.10 -0.48 21.46
CA TYR A 621 -11.98 -0.01 22.52
C TYR A 621 -11.53 1.35 23.04
N TYR A 622 -12.49 2.24 23.25
CA TYR A 622 -12.29 3.63 23.59
C TYR A 622 -12.98 3.96 24.90
N TYR A 623 -12.29 4.69 25.77
CA TYR A 623 -12.79 5.08 27.09
C TYR A 623 -12.50 6.57 27.34
N LYS A 624 -13.55 7.33 27.67
CA LYS A 624 -13.40 8.68 28.25
C LYS A 624 -12.96 8.51 29.70
N VAL A 625 -11.80 9.04 30.05
CA VAL A 625 -11.30 9.08 31.43
C VAL A 625 -11.31 10.52 31.91
N GLU A 626 -12.00 10.80 33.01
CA GLU A 626 -12.01 12.11 33.66
C GLU A 626 -11.38 11.98 35.06
N VAL A 627 -10.32 12.73 35.33
CA VAL A 627 -9.60 12.76 36.62
C VAL A 627 -9.92 14.08 37.31
N LYS A 628 -10.55 14.03 38.47
CA LYS A 628 -10.83 15.22 39.29
C LYS A 628 -9.77 15.36 40.38
N LEU A 629 -8.97 16.42 40.32
CA LEU A 629 -8.12 16.80 41.44
C LEU A 629 -8.95 17.60 42.45
N ARG A 630 -8.78 17.28 43.74
CA ARG A 630 -9.43 17.96 44.86
C ARG A 630 -8.66 19.25 45.17
N LYS A 631 -9.36 20.33 45.55
CA LYS A 631 -8.72 21.54 46.07
C LYS A 631 -8.55 21.39 47.59
N PRO A 632 -7.31 21.36 48.14
CA PRO A 632 -7.09 21.34 49.58
C PRO A 632 -7.51 22.67 50.22
N LYS A 633 -7.70 22.68 51.55
CA LYS A 633 -8.09 23.89 52.31
C LYS A 633 -6.97 24.91 52.44
N GLU A 634 -5.72 24.46 52.44
CA GLU A 634 -4.52 25.29 52.49
C GLU A 634 -4.01 25.62 51.07
N ASN A 635 -3.19 26.65 50.94
CA ASN A 635 -2.58 27.02 49.66
C ASN A 635 -1.46 26.04 49.29
N PHE A 636 -1.76 25.07 48.42
CA PHE A 636 -0.78 24.16 47.82
C PHE A 636 -0.35 24.64 46.44
N GLU A 637 0.96 24.69 46.19
CA GLU A 637 1.50 24.96 44.84
C GLU A 637 0.99 23.91 43.84
N ASP A 638 0.59 24.36 42.65
CA ASP A 638 0.33 23.47 41.52
C ASP A 638 1.56 22.60 41.19
N LYS A 639 1.31 21.37 40.73
CA LYS A 639 2.39 20.42 40.44
C LYS A 639 2.60 20.30 38.94
N LYS A 640 3.75 19.75 38.55
CA LYS A 640 4.01 19.34 37.17
C LYS A 640 4.40 17.87 37.16
N GLY A 641 3.82 17.09 36.26
CA GLY A 641 4.02 15.65 36.26
C GLY A 641 3.16 14.88 35.27
N SER A 642 3.15 13.56 35.46
CA SER A 642 2.41 12.62 34.64
C SER A 642 1.46 11.77 35.48
N ILE A 643 0.26 11.48 34.97
CA ILE A 643 -0.75 10.61 35.61
C ILE A 643 -0.74 9.23 34.95
N ILE A 644 -0.81 8.18 35.77
CA ILE A 644 -0.83 6.77 35.37
C ILE A 644 -2.00 6.09 36.09
N LEU A 645 -2.79 5.30 35.36
CA LEU A 645 -3.82 4.43 35.91
C LEU A 645 -3.50 2.96 35.61
N GLN A 646 -3.80 2.09 36.56
CA GLN A 646 -4.00 0.65 36.31
C GLN A 646 -5.50 0.38 36.39
N LEU A 647 -6.10 -0.02 35.27
CA LEU A 647 -7.51 -0.37 35.15
C LEU A 647 -7.66 -1.87 35.33
N HIS A 648 -8.44 -2.31 36.32
CA HIS A 648 -8.71 -3.72 36.55
C HIS A 648 -10.11 -4.07 36.06
N GLY A 649 -10.20 -4.89 35.02
CA GLY A 649 -11.45 -5.28 34.37
C GLY A 649 -11.88 -6.73 34.66
N THR A 650 -13.14 -7.07 34.42
CA THR A 650 -13.62 -8.47 34.46
C THR A 650 -13.00 -9.35 33.38
N SER A 651 -12.47 -8.76 32.31
CA SER A 651 -11.89 -9.47 31.18
C SER A 651 -10.37 -9.35 31.12
N HIS A 652 -9.83 -8.13 31.25
CA HIS A 652 -8.40 -7.84 31.17
C HIS A 652 -8.01 -6.66 32.07
N ASP A 653 -6.77 -6.66 32.53
CA ASP A 653 -6.12 -5.52 33.19
C ASP A 653 -5.38 -4.65 32.17
N TYR A 654 -5.38 -3.32 32.36
CA TYR A 654 -4.70 -2.39 31.45
C TYR A 654 -4.00 -1.24 32.18
N ASN A 655 -2.69 -1.11 31.94
CA ASN A 655 -1.87 -0.01 32.46
C ASN A 655 -1.81 1.12 31.42
N VAL A 656 -2.26 2.31 31.80
CA VAL A 656 -2.31 3.49 30.92
C VAL A 656 -1.64 4.71 31.56
N GLN A 657 -0.70 5.31 30.85
CA GLN A 657 -0.20 6.65 31.15
C GLN A 657 -1.07 7.67 30.40
N LEU A 658 -1.90 8.43 31.13
CA LEU A 658 -2.86 9.38 30.54
C LEU A 658 -2.17 10.59 29.88
N THR A 659 -1.02 10.99 30.42
CA THR A 659 -0.27 12.18 30.01
C THR A 659 0.96 11.81 29.18
N THR A 660 0.95 12.17 27.89
CA THR A 660 2.08 11.93 26.97
C THR A 660 3.27 12.88 27.19
N LYS A 661 3.06 14.00 27.88
CA LYS A 661 4.08 14.96 28.33
C LYS A 661 3.76 15.43 29.75
N THR A 662 4.76 15.95 30.47
CA THR A 662 4.58 16.45 31.83
C THR A 662 3.76 17.74 31.84
N GLY A 663 2.51 17.64 32.31
CA GLY A 663 1.53 18.72 32.32
C GLY A 663 1.43 19.42 33.68
N ASN A 664 0.83 20.61 33.70
CA ASN A 664 0.50 21.29 34.95
C ASN A 664 -0.76 20.65 35.56
N LEU A 665 -0.63 20.21 36.81
CA LEU A 665 -1.63 19.51 37.62
C LEU A 665 -2.09 20.47 38.74
N ILE A 666 -3.22 21.12 38.46
CA ILE A 666 -3.80 22.22 39.23
C ILE A 666 -4.85 21.64 40.20
N HIS A 667 -4.72 21.97 41.47
CA HIS A 667 -5.64 21.47 42.49
C HIS A 667 -7.05 22.06 42.32
N GLY A 668 -8.06 21.19 42.21
CA GLY A 668 -9.45 21.58 41.89
C GLY A 668 -9.81 21.46 40.40
N ALA A 669 -8.85 21.27 39.49
CA ALA A 669 -9.15 21.08 38.07
C ALA A 669 -9.69 19.67 37.75
N THR A 670 -10.41 19.57 36.64
CA THR A 670 -10.80 18.29 36.02
C THR A 670 -10.00 18.11 34.75
N TYR A 671 -9.44 16.91 34.55
CA TYR A 671 -8.66 16.55 33.36
C TYR A 671 -9.37 15.44 32.60
N THR A 672 -9.56 15.62 31.29
CA THR A 672 -10.22 14.63 30.41
C THR A 672 -9.20 14.04 29.44
N TYR A 673 -9.33 12.74 29.17
CA TYR A 673 -8.45 11.97 28.29
C TYR A 673 -9.24 10.94 27.49
N LEU A 674 -8.82 10.70 26.26
CA LEU A 674 -9.24 9.52 25.47
C LEU A 674 -8.23 8.38 25.66
N VAL A 675 -8.66 7.30 26.31
CA VAL A 675 -7.89 6.06 26.44
C VAL A 675 -8.31 5.06 25.37
N ARG A 676 -7.32 4.36 24.80
CA ARG A 676 -7.49 3.38 23.72
C ARG A 676 -6.92 2.04 24.17
N ASN A 677 -7.64 0.94 23.94
CA ASN A 677 -7.13 -0.41 24.18
C ASN A 677 -7.55 -1.37 23.05
N VAL A 678 -6.74 -2.38 22.77
CA VAL A 678 -7.07 -3.40 21.75
C VAL A 678 -8.14 -4.38 22.27
N GLU A 679 -8.20 -4.58 23.58
CA GLU A 679 -9.08 -5.53 24.24
C GLU A 679 -10.19 -4.84 25.06
N GLU A 680 -11.33 -5.52 25.18
CA GLU A 680 -12.41 -5.08 26.06
C GLU A 680 -11.98 -5.35 27.51
N LEU A 681 -12.16 -4.37 28.38
CA LEU A 681 -11.90 -4.53 29.82
C LEU A 681 -13.07 -5.22 30.52
N GLY A 682 -14.26 -5.19 29.92
CA GLY A 682 -15.52 -5.58 30.56
C GLY A 682 -15.94 -4.56 31.62
N LYS A 683 -16.62 -5.01 32.68
CA LYS A 683 -16.91 -4.15 33.84
C LYS A 683 -15.60 -3.89 34.59
N LEU A 684 -15.33 -2.64 34.96
CA LEU A 684 -14.19 -2.32 35.81
C LEU A 684 -14.49 -2.68 37.27
N LEU A 685 -13.55 -3.38 37.90
CA LEU A 685 -13.64 -3.85 39.28
C LEU A 685 -12.91 -2.90 40.23
N SER A 686 -11.78 -2.34 39.81
CA SER A 686 -11.05 -1.31 40.55
C SER A 686 -10.14 -0.49 39.63
N VAL A 687 -9.64 0.63 40.15
CA VAL A 687 -8.63 1.46 39.48
C VAL A 687 -7.52 1.73 40.48
N LYS A 688 -6.25 1.53 40.12
CA LYS A 688 -5.15 2.16 40.85
C LYS A 688 -4.79 3.48 40.19
N PHE A 689 -4.57 4.49 41.01
CA PHE A 689 -4.02 5.77 40.60
C PHE A 689 -2.55 5.87 41.05
N SER A 690 -1.68 6.33 40.16
CA SER A 690 -0.37 6.85 40.54
C SER A 690 -0.02 8.08 39.69
N TRP A 691 0.97 8.85 40.14
CA TRP A 691 1.48 9.98 39.39
C TRP A 691 2.97 10.16 39.64
N ALA A 692 3.68 10.77 38.70
CA ALA A 692 5.09 11.07 38.81
C ALA A 692 5.34 12.58 38.66
N SER A 693 5.88 13.20 39.70
CA SER A 693 6.38 14.59 39.65
C SER A 693 7.54 14.71 38.69
N SER A 694 7.56 15.79 37.90
CA SER A 694 8.67 16.18 37.02
C SER A 694 9.61 17.21 37.64
N SER A 695 9.44 17.51 38.93
CA SER A 695 10.30 18.42 39.68
C SER A 695 11.61 17.73 40.07
N TRP A 696 12.72 18.43 39.90
CA TRP A 696 14.08 17.93 40.17
C TRP A 696 14.47 17.95 41.66
N ASN A 697 13.63 18.51 42.54
CA ASN A 697 13.95 18.64 43.95
C ASN A 697 13.67 17.33 44.71
N PHE A 698 14.64 16.40 44.68
CA PHE A 698 14.55 15.06 45.25
C PHE A 698 14.28 15.03 46.76
N PHE A 699 14.59 16.09 47.50
CA PHE A 699 14.35 16.20 48.94
C PHE A 699 12.92 16.65 49.29
N LYS A 700 12.17 17.25 48.35
CA LYS A 700 10.77 17.67 48.56
C LYS A 700 9.85 16.50 48.22
N THR A 701 9.07 16.00 49.19
CA THR A 701 8.00 15.04 48.92
C THR A 701 6.87 15.74 48.15
N HIS A 702 6.67 15.33 46.90
CA HIS A 702 5.63 15.91 46.05
C HIS A 702 4.32 15.13 46.22
N THR A 703 3.22 15.85 46.45
CA THR A 703 1.88 15.28 46.65
C THR A 703 0.82 15.93 45.74
N LEU A 704 -0.25 15.18 45.47
CA LEU A 704 -1.50 15.64 44.87
C LEU A 704 -2.68 15.24 45.75
N PHE A 705 -3.80 15.96 45.63
CA PHE A 705 -5.08 15.50 46.18
C PHE A 705 -6.00 15.07 45.04
N LEU A 706 -6.37 13.79 45.01
CA LEU A 706 -7.33 13.22 44.07
C LEU A 706 -8.71 13.19 44.72
N ASP A 707 -9.75 13.48 43.95
CA ASP A 707 -11.13 13.33 44.38
C ASP A 707 -11.74 12.04 43.83
N TYR A 708 -11.81 11.93 42.51
CA TYR A 708 -12.31 10.75 41.81
C TYR A 708 -11.72 10.60 40.40
N VAL A 709 -11.86 9.41 39.85
CA VAL A 709 -11.65 9.09 38.43
C VAL A 709 -12.96 8.52 37.89
N THR A 710 -13.51 9.07 36.81
CA THR A 710 -14.61 8.42 36.08
C THR A 710 -14.12 7.82 34.78
N ILE A 711 -14.66 6.66 34.42
CA ILE A 711 -14.34 5.96 33.18
C ILE A 711 -15.66 5.61 32.49
N LYS A 712 -15.79 5.97 31.21
CA LYS A 712 -16.98 5.70 30.39
C LYS A 712 -16.56 5.06 29.06
N PRO A 713 -17.10 3.89 28.67
CA PRO A 713 -16.86 3.31 27.34
C PRO A 713 -17.51 4.15 26.23
N MET A 714 -16.86 4.22 25.07
CA MET A 714 -17.27 5.05 23.93
C MET A 714 -17.69 4.25 22.69
N ASN A 715 -17.50 2.93 22.64
CA ASN A 715 -17.99 2.09 21.53
C ASN A 715 -19.49 1.71 21.67
N ILE A 716 -20.29 2.56 22.33
CA ILE A 716 -21.68 2.28 22.72
C ILE A 716 -22.54 3.51 22.40
N ILE A 717 -23.70 3.30 21.79
CA ILE A 717 -24.63 4.37 21.39
C ILE A 717 -25.91 4.40 22.24
N ASP A 718 -26.50 3.24 22.60
CA ASP A 718 -27.71 3.15 23.45
C ASP A 718 -27.44 3.67 24.88
N GLU A 719 -28.20 4.66 25.35
CA GLU A 719 -28.03 5.24 26.70
C GLU A 719 -28.19 4.22 27.82
N ARG A 720 -29.04 3.19 27.66
CA ARG A 720 -29.21 2.09 28.64
C ARG A 720 -27.96 1.21 28.77
N LYS A 721 -27.01 1.36 27.85
CA LYS A 721 -25.64 0.81 27.94
C LYS A 721 -24.58 1.90 28.14
N GLN A 722 -24.90 3.19 28.06
CA GLN A 722 -24.01 4.27 28.50
C GLN A 722 -24.00 4.44 30.03
N GLU A 723 -24.92 3.79 30.76
CA GLU A 723 -24.92 3.69 32.22
C GLU A 723 -23.65 3.04 32.81
N TYR A 724 -22.79 2.38 32.01
CA TYR A 724 -21.46 1.94 32.41
C TYR A 724 -20.45 3.10 32.65
N LYS A 725 -20.89 4.31 33.01
CA LYS A 725 -20.01 5.35 33.57
C LYS A 725 -19.68 5.00 35.02
N GLN A 726 -18.57 4.30 35.22
CA GLN A 726 -18.11 3.95 36.56
C GLN A 726 -17.29 5.09 37.16
N LYS A 727 -17.56 5.43 38.43
CA LYS A 727 -16.87 6.48 39.19
C LYS A 727 -16.10 5.81 40.32
N PHE A 728 -14.79 6.02 40.37
CA PHE A 728 -13.90 5.48 41.39
C PHE A 728 -13.39 6.62 42.29
N CYS A 729 -13.65 6.52 43.59
CA CYS A 729 -13.33 7.54 44.58
C CYS A 729 -12.06 7.18 45.35
N TYR A 730 -11.28 8.20 45.72
CA TYR A 730 -10.27 8.04 46.76
C TYR A 730 -10.92 8.35 48.12
N GLU A 731 -11.27 7.28 48.86
CA GLU A 731 -12.00 7.36 50.15
C GLU A 731 -11.21 8.10 51.26
N SER A 732 -9.92 8.35 51.07
CA SER A 732 -9.08 9.06 52.03
C SER A 732 -8.96 10.57 51.74
N VAL A 733 -8.75 11.33 52.81
CA VAL A 733 -8.38 12.76 52.77
C VAL A 733 -6.87 12.98 52.60
N GLU A 734 -6.07 11.92 52.69
CA GLU A 734 -4.60 11.99 52.57
C GLU A 734 -4.14 12.46 51.18
N ALA A 735 -2.89 12.95 51.14
CA ALA A 735 -2.26 13.39 49.91
C ALA A 735 -1.53 12.24 49.20
N ILE A 736 -1.83 12.05 47.92
CA ILE A 736 -1.23 11.03 47.05
C ILE A 736 0.23 11.41 46.75
N LYS A 737 1.17 10.64 47.30
CA LYS A 737 2.62 10.83 47.12
C LYS A 737 3.05 10.40 45.72
N SER A 738 3.91 11.21 45.09
CA SER A 738 4.51 10.90 43.79
C SER A 738 5.23 9.54 43.81
N LYS A 739 5.09 8.78 42.71
CA LYS A 739 5.62 7.41 42.50
C LYS A 739 5.09 6.35 43.49
N LYS A 740 3.91 6.55 44.09
CA LYS A 740 3.17 5.52 44.82
C LYS A 740 1.83 5.22 44.16
N GLU A 741 1.41 3.95 44.25
CA GLU A 741 0.10 3.48 43.81
C GLU A 741 -0.93 3.57 44.93
N TYR A 742 -2.16 3.95 44.56
CA TYR A 742 -3.29 4.08 45.47
C TYR A 742 -4.52 3.45 44.83
N PHE A 743 -5.15 2.49 45.52
CA PHE A 743 -6.38 1.87 45.08
C PHE A 743 -7.57 2.81 45.23
N LEU A 744 -8.40 2.87 44.20
CA LEU A 744 -9.70 3.54 44.17
C LEU A 744 -10.79 2.48 44.10
N LYS A 745 -11.85 2.65 44.88
CA LYS A 745 -13.05 1.81 44.84
C LYS A 745 -14.16 2.54 44.11
N GLU A 746 -15.11 1.78 43.55
CA GLU A 746 -16.35 2.33 43.01
C GLU A 746 -17.04 3.17 44.12
N CYS A 747 -17.39 4.42 43.80
CA CYS A 747 -18.00 5.33 44.77
C CYS A 747 -19.37 4.77 45.20
N LYS A 748 -19.69 4.94 46.49
CA LYS A 748 -21.04 4.74 47.01
C LYS A 748 -21.97 5.90 46.65
#